data_AF-L8H3E5-F1
#
_entry.id   AF-L8H3E5-F1
#
_cell.length_a   1.000
_cell.length_b   1.000
_cell.length_c   1.000
_cell.angle_alpha   90.00
_cell.angle_beta   90.00
_cell.angle_gamma   90.00
#
_symmetry.space_group_name_H-M   'P 1'
#
loop_
_entity.id
_entity.type
_entity.pdbx_description
1 polymer ?
#
loop_
_entity_poly.entity_id
_entity_poly.type
_entity_poly.pdbx_seq_one_letter_code
_entity_poly.pdbx_strand_id
1 'polypeptide(L)'
;YKSELPSKGQATETSTHFNPTHIHSQSEYSRTALLPTGAPQSTMRAATYTTVAIVGAALAVLMMITMASAQNVVYGGESPQSQFNGNEAKLRNAVLKYAGAWAKPNRTELAQVLATDVLVAYPAAKLDYAATLEAFDTFVAQYTNTTVVIPQGGIMADWKDRRVSVQWKFSTHVRSTGVRQVVNAAIVGKLRAVGNGNKQVIQLVEWLEFADAGRVPVLQAAGVLSYEDGVDAVQKPWPAFVPGKEQCKAVVKAKCPLPTYTDGKIHWNLIPATGQLPPAYFDSVGVYDPERRVFYMNGGLTESTQVTQAKLSNATFVLNVDDQEWFQLTDVDGPAARCDATMAMGSSSNLVRVIGGRGAFRTPDPKNPGQFIDTIQHNEYVYNAATGAWTEIPLRHVEADLVARAAAARFYRVDPATGERQTCIFGGLGNTLPRFFAQTKGVFSDIIVHTPSQGWRVVEPAAGSPVPLGRAWANTAYIPELDLLLVHAGFGNQSQNTSITPDPSLPLDWVDSNVYDDLWAFDFGTRVWTRLNLPGPKPRERSGGIGVWDPVHKAMIIFGGYNFFGNGTTDFWALNVNFTDIGASRWEDLSLRVEGSIPVGRIGAAHFDRVTPEGFEIWIVGGADKDARFDSPPSADIYRVVLPTVLAPV
;
A
#
# COMPACT_ATOMS: atom_id res chain seq x y z
N TYR A 1 -2.34 -8.95 -57.16
CA TYR A 1 -3.49 -9.44 -57.96
C TYR A 1 -4.79 -8.96 -57.34
N LYS A 2 -5.88 -8.87 -58.11
CA LYS A 2 -7.25 -8.51 -57.65
C LYS A 2 -8.13 -9.77 -57.54
N SER A 3 -9.38 -9.58 -57.07
CA SER A 3 -10.61 -10.38 -57.32
C SER A 3 -10.69 -11.82 -56.73
N GLU A 4 -11.85 -12.37 -56.31
CA GLU A 4 -13.18 -11.82 -55.93
C GLU A 4 -14.09 -12.91 -55.29
N LEU A 5 -14.77 -12.59 -54.18
CA LEU A 5 -16.17 -12.98 -53.83
C LEU A 5 -16.57 -14.51 -53.81
N PRO A 6 -17.87 -14.94 -53.80
CA PRO A 6 -18.71 -14.99 -52.57
C PRO A 6 -19.65 -16.23 -52.38
N SER A 7 -20.21 -16.39 -51.16
CA SER A 7 -21.56 -16.98 -50.87
C SER A 7 -21.98 -16.65 -49.41
N LYS A 8 -23.21 -16.35 -48.96
CA LYS A 8 -24.64 -16.67 -49.29
C LYS A 8 -25.19 -18.02 -48.78
N GLY A 9 -26.18 -17.97 -47.89
CA GLY A 9 -27.12 -19.07 -47.58
C GLY A 9 -27.81 -19.00 -46.19
N GLN A 10 -29.15 -18.96 -46.15
CA GLN A 10 -30.00 -19.22 -44.96
C GLN A 10 -31.01 -20.33 -45.32
N ALA A 11 -31.45 -21.15 -44.34
CA ALA A 11 -32.87 -21.56 -44.10
C ALA A 11 -33.04 -22.85 -43.25
N THR A 12 -33.66 -22.68 -42.07
CA THR A 12 -34.69 -23.51 -41.39
C THR A 12 -35.01 -24.99 -41.74
N GLU A 13 -35.09 -25.81 -40.67
CA GLU A 13 -36.12 -26.85 -40.38
C GLU A 13 -36.19 -28.16 -41.24
N THR A 14 -36.75 -29.32 -40.78
CA THR A 14 -37.38 -29.73 -39.49
C THR A 14 -37.26 -31.25 -39.21
N SER A 15 -37.16 -31.65 -37.92
CA SER A 15 -37.65 -32.94 -37.34
C SER A 15 -36.94 -34.25 -37.77
N THR A 16 -36.92 -35.39 -37.04
CA THR A 16 -37.48 -35.88 -35.74
C THR A 16 -36.34 -36.65 -34.97
N HIS A 17 -36.45 -37.51 -33.93
CA HIS A 17 -37.52 -38.12 -33.11
C HIS A 17 -36.97 -38.73 -31.77
N PHE A 18 -37.83 -39.45 -31.03
CA PHE A 18 -37.60 -40.40 -29.90
C PHE A 18 -36.91 -39.95 -28.58
N ASN A 19 -37.30 -40.46 -27.40
CA ASN A 19 -38.61 -40.38 -26.70
C ASN A 19 -38.41 -40.64 -25.17
N PRO A 20 -39.11 -39.94 -24.24
CA PRO A 20 -39.05 -40.23 -22.79
C PRO A 20 -40.40 -40.68 -22.15
N THR A 21 -40.34 -41.31 -20.96
CA THR A 21 -41.46 -41.62 -20.05
C THR A 21 -40.99 -41.43 -18.59
N HIS A 22 -41.70 -40.74 -17.66
CA HIS A 22 -43.03 -40.99 -17.02
C HIS A 22 -43.04 -42.23 -16.09
N ILE A 23 -43.67 -42.27 -14.90
CA ILE A 23 -44.87 -41.53 -14.40
C ILE A 23 -45.05 -41.57 -12.84
N HIS A 24 -45.71 -40.56 -12.22
CA HIS A 24 -46.56 -40.50 -10.96
C HIS A 24 -46.28 -41.32 -9.65
N SER A 25 -46.88 -41.07 -8.45
CA SER A 25 -47.55 -39.89 -7.80
C SER A 25 -47.94 -40.13 -6.31
N GLN A 26 -47.96 -39.05 -5.50
CA GLN A 26 -48.91 -38.66 -4.42
C GLN A 26 -49.43 -39.58 -3.28
N SER A 27 -49.68 -38.89 -2.14
CA SER A 27 -50.79 -38.98 -1.15
C SER A 27 -50.67 -39.80 0.15
N GLU A 28 -51.51 -39.40 1.12
CA GLU A 28 -51.50 -39.72 2.56
C GLU A 28 -52.42 -40.90 2.92
N TYR A 29 -52.26 -41.52 4.11
CA TYR A 29 -53.34 -41.69 5.12
C TYR A 29 -52.82 -42.31 6.44
N SER A 30 -53.50 -42.00 7.56
CA SER A 30 -53.12 -42.44 8.93
C SER A 30 -53.93 -43.64 9.44
N ARG A 31 -53.34 -44.48 10.33
CA ARG A 31 -54.04 -45.17 11.46
C ARG A 31 -53.11 -45.91 12.47
N THR A 32 -53.04 -45.35 13.68
CA THR A 32 -53.33 -45.90 15.03
C THR A 32 -53.02 -47.37 15.44
N ALA A 33 -52.81 -47.55 16.77
CA ALA A 33 -52.89 -48.77 17.62
C ALA A 33 -51.55 -49.50 17.88
N LEU A 34 -51.26 -50.09 19.07
CA LEU A 34 -52.04 -50.29 20.31
C LEU A 34 -51.10 -50.42 21.56
N LEU A 35 -51.64 -50.29 22.79
CA LEU A 35 -50.99 -50.62 24.08
C LEU A 35 -51.71 -51.79 24.77
N PRO A 36 -50.98 -52.64 25.52
CA PRO A 36 -51.42 -53.07 26.86
C PRO A 36 -50.24 -53.06 27.87
N THR A 37 -50.28 -52.34 29.00
CA THR A 37 -50.97 -52.62 30.29
C THR A 37 -50.54 -53.93 31.00
N GLY A 38 -49.91 -53.83 32.18
CA GLY A 38 -49.63 -54.98 33.06
C GLY A 38 -48.95 -54.63 34.40
N ALA A 39 -49.72 -54.61 35.48
CA ALA A 39 -49.28 -54.56 36.90
C ALA A 39 -50.43 -55.14 37.76
N PRO A 40 -50.23 -55.75 38.96
CA PRO A 40 -50.02 -54.93 40.18
C PRO A 40 -49.27 -55.61 41.38
N GLN A 41 -49.02 -54.83 42.46
CA GLN A 41 -48.85 -55.23 43.88
C GLN A 41 -47.69 -56.20 44.28
N SER A 42 -47.18 -56.25 45.52
CA SER A 42 -47.02 -55.26 46.62
C SER A 42 -46.00 -55.83 47.65
N THR A 43 -45.23 -55.04 48.39
CA THR A 43 -45.59 -54.55 49.75
C THR A 43 -44.55 -53.55 50.32
N MET A 44 -44.83 -53.05 51.53
CA MET A 44 -44.36 -51.80 52.15
C MET A 44 -42.97 -51.79 52.85
N ARG A 45 -42.36 -50.58 52.84
CA ARG A 45 -41.63 -49.89 53.94
C ARG A 45 -40.39 -50.54 54.60
N ALA A 46 -39.23 -49.89 54.42
CA ALA A 46 -38.62 -49.02 55.43
C ALA A 46 -37.58 -48.09 54.76
N ALA A 47 -37.13 -47.02 55.44
CA ALA A 47 -36.27 -46.00 54.83
C ALA A 47 -34.95 -45.78 55.58
N THR A 48 -33.84 -45.65 54.84
CA THR A 48 -32.84 -44.57 55.04
C THR A 48 -31.86 -44.47 53.85
N TYR A 49 -32.04 -43.45 53.01
CA TYR A 49 -30.92 -42.60 52.58
C TYR A 49 -30.73 -41.56 53.72
N THR A 50 -29.58 -40.92 54.00
CA THR A 50 -28.54 -40.40 53.12
C THR A 50 -27.23 -40.20 53.92
N THR A 51 -26.09 -40.77 53.50
CA THR A 51 -24.77 -40.37 54.07
C THR A 51 -23.52 -40.66 53.22
N VAL A 52 -23.54 -41.60 52.27
CA VAL A 52 -22.30 -42.09 51.62
C VAL A 52 -21.92 -41.33 50.33
N ALA A 53 -22.87 -40.70 49.64
CA ALA A 53 -22.62 -40.06 48.33
C ALA A 53 -21.79 -38.75 48.39
N ILE A 54 -21.71 -38.09 49.56
CA ILE A 54 -21.14 -36.74 49.68
C ILE A 54 -19.60 -36.74 49.64
N VAL A 55 -18.96 -37.79 50.17
CA VAL A 55 -17.49 -37.83 50.33
C VAL A 55 -16.77 -37.95 48.97
N GLY A 56 -17.32 -38.72 48.02
CA GLY A 56 -16.71 -38.89 46.70
C GLY A 56 -16.72 -37.61 45.86
N ALA A 57 -17.84 -36.88 45.86
CA ALA A 57 -17.94 -35.60 45.17
C ALA A 57 -17.04 -34.53 45.80
N ALA A 58 -16.98 -34.48 47.14
CA ALA A 58 -16.13 -33.53 47.87
C ALA A 58 -14.63 -33.69 47.54
N LEU A 59 -14.13 -34.92 47.37
CA LEU A 59 -12.73 -35.18 47.02
C LEU A 59 -12.39 -34.81 45.57
N ALA A 60 -13.29 -35.06 44.61
CA ALA A 60 -13.12 -34.60 43.24
C ALA A 60 -13.09 -33.05 43.16
N VAL A 61 -14.00 -32.39 43.89
CA VAL A 61 -14.04 -30.92 44.00
C VAL A 61 -12.80 -30.38 44.72
N LEU A 62 -12.29 -31.03 45.77
CA LEU A 62 -11.04 -30.61 46.42
C LEU A 62 -9.81 -30.72 45.50
N MET A 63 -9.72 -31.76 44.67
CA MET A 63 -8.64 -31.84 43.68
C MET A 63 -8.78 -30.77 42.58
N MET A 64 -10.00 -30.46 42.12
CA MET A 64 -10.23 -29.33 41.21
C MET A 64 -9.92 -27.96 41.84
N ILE A 65 -9.96 -27.84 43.17
CA ILE A 65 -9.63 -26.63 43.94
C ILE A 65 -8.13 -26.50 44.28
N THR A 66 -7.26 -27.37 43.69
CA THR A 66 -5.79 -27.20 43.75
C THR A 66 -5.16 -26.54 42.52
N MET A 67 -5.97 -25.93 41.66
CA MET A 67 -5.56 -24.74 40.89
C MET A 67 -6.10 -23.52 41.64
N ALA A 68 -5.25 -22.83 42.41
CA ALA A 68 -5.68 -21.65 43.13
C ALA A 68 -6.10 -20.55 42.14
N SER A 69 -7.35 -20.10 42.24
CA SER A 69 -7.71 -18.77 41.79
C SER A 69 -6.91 -17.78 42.62
N ALA A 70 -5.80 -17.30 42.06
CA ALA A 70 -5.25 -16.03 42.49
C ALA A 70 -6.40 -15.03 42.41
N GLN A 71 -6.66 -14.24 43.47
CA GLN A 71 -7.83 -13.35 43.52
C GLN A 71 -7.91 -12.37 42.34
N ASN A 72 -6.78 -12.18 41.65
CA ASN A 72 -6.60 -11.31 40.50
C ASN A 72 -6.30 -12.07 39.18
N VAL A 73 -6.44 -13.40 39.09
CA VAL A 73 -6.38 -14.14 37.81
C VAL A 73 -7.65 -14.96 37.61
N VAL A 74 -8.44 -14.56 36.63
CA VAL A 74 -9.69 -15.23 36.25
C VAL A 74 -9.44 -16.03 34.98
N TYR A 75 -9.56 -17.36 35.04
CA TYR A 75 -9.46 -18.24 33.88
C TYR A 75 -10.80 -18.93 33.64
N GLY A 76 -11.38 -18.72 32.45
CA GLY A 76 -12.66 -19.31 32.04
C GLY A 76 -12.60 -20.81 31.71
N GLY A 77 -11.43 -21.44 31.81
CA GLY A 77 -11.23 -22.88 31.53
C GLY A 77 -10.98 -23.21 30.07
N GLU A 78 -10.81 -24.50 29.81
CA GLU A 78 -10.68 -25.08 28.47
C GLU A 78 -11.98 -24.97 27.65
N SER A 79 -11.84 -25.02 26.32
CA SER A 79 -12.98 -25.10 25.40
C SER A 79 -13.66 -26.48 25.50
N PRO A 80 -15.00 -26.58 25.41
CA PRO A 80 -15.71 -27.87 25.39
C PRO A 80 -15.27 -28.80 24.26
N GLN A 81 -14.71 -28.26 23.17
CA GLN A 81 -14.23 -29.01 22.01
C GLN A 81 -12.74 -29.42 22.12
N SER A 82 -12.01 -28.96 23.14
CA SER A 82 -10.57 -29.26 23.30
C SER A 82 -10.16 -29.37 24.78
N GLN A 83 -10.47 -30.51 25.41
CA GLN A 83 -9.92 -30.84 26.73
C GLN A 83 -8.42 -31.14 26.64
N PHE A 84 -7.62 -30.40 27.42
CA PHE A 84 -6.17 -30.54 27.42
C PHE A 84 -5.69 -31.86 28.03
N ASN A 85 -4.74 -32.51 27.33
CA ASN A 85 -4.00 -33.64 27.87
C ASN A 85 -2.96 -33.19 28.93
N GLY A 86 -2.36 -34.15 29.63
CA GLY A 86 -1.42 -33.90 30.72
C GLY A 86 -0.13 -33.16 30.36
N ASN A 87 0.17 -32.91 29.07
CA ASN A 87 1.27 -32.04 28.63
C ASN A 87 0.78 -30.63 28.27
N GLU A 88 -0.35 -30.52 27.56
CA GLU A 88 -1.01 -29.22 27.30
C GLU A 88 -1.38 -28.51 28.60
N ALA A 89 -1.87 -29.25 29.60
CA ALA A 89 -2.12 -28.74 30.94
C ALA A 89 -0.86 -28.14 31.59
N LYS A 90 0.34 -28.70 31.37
CA LYS A 90 1.60 -28.14 31.89
C LYS A 90 1.94 -26.80 31.21
N LEU A 91 1.68 -26.67 29.90
CA LEU A 91 1.87 -25.40 29.18
C LEU A 91 0.88 -24.33 29.67
N ARG A 92 -0.40 -24.70 29.80
CA ARG A 92 -1.45 -23.85 30.39
C ARG A 92 -1.08 -23.39 31.81
N ASN A 93 -0.53 -24.29 32.64
CA ASN A 93 -0.10 -23.95 33.99
C ASN A 93 1.10 -22.97 34.02
N ALA A 94 1.98 -23.00 33.02
CA ALA A 94 3.04 -22.00 32.87
C ALA A 94 2.47 -20.62 32.50
N VAL A 95 1.50 -20.56 31.58
CA VAL A 95 0.76 -19.32 31.25
C VAL A 95 0.05 -18.75 32.48
N LEU A 96 -0.65 -19.58 33.25
CA LEU A 96 -1.33 -19.13 34.47
C LEU A 96 -0.34 -18.67 35.57
N LYS A 97 0.85 -19.28 35.67
CA LYS A 97 1.91 -18.81 36.58
C LYS A 97 2.49 -17.46 36.13
N TYR A 98 2.68 -17.25 34.83
CA TYR A 98 3.12 -15.97 34.29
C TYR A 98 2.09 -14.86 34.57
N ALA A 99 0.81 -15.09 34.25
CA ALA A 99 -0.29 -14.21 34.61
C ALA A 99 -0.34 -13.92 36.13
N GLY A 100 -0.19 -14.97 36.94
CA GLY A 100 -0.17 -14.89 38.41
C GLY A 100 0.95 -14.01 38.97
N ALA A 101 2.13 -14.03 38.35
CA ALA A 101 3.26 -13.21 38.78
C ALA A 101 2.98 -11.70 38.60
N TRP A 102 2.43 -11.30 37.45
CA TRP A 102 2.00 -9.91 37.19
C TRP A 102 0.79 -9.46 38.02
N ALA A 103 -0.13 -10.38 38.32
CA ALA A 103 -1.34 -10.09 39.10
C ALA A 103 -1.11 -10.06 40.63
N LYS A 104 -0.02 -10.64 41.13
CA LYS A 104 0.39 -10.68 42.56
C LYS A 104 1.68 -9.90 42.88
N PRO A 105 2.15 -9.00 42.00
CA PRO A 105 3.53 -8.49 42.02
C PRO A 105 4.66 -9.46 42.45
N ASN A 106 4.60 -10.75 42.07
CA ASN A 106 5.56 -11.76 42.52
C ASN A 106 6.73 -11.95 41.53
N ARG A 107 7.78 -11.14 41.72
CA ARG A 107 9.04 -11.20 40.96
C ARG A 107 9.68 -12.61 40.95
N THR A 108 9.55 -13.35 42.04
CA THR A 108 10.12 -14.71 42.18
C THR A 108 9.34 -15.74 41.38
N GLU A 109 8.00 -15.64 41.31
CA GLU A 109 7.20 -16.47 40.40
C GLU A 109 7.53 -16.18 38.92
N LEU A 110 7.75 -14.89 38.58
CA LEU A 110 8.18 -14.47 37.23
C LEU A 110 9.56 -15.05 36.85
N ALA A 111 10.57 -14.82 37.70
CA ALA A 111 11.93 -15.28 37.48
C ALA A 111 12.04 -16.81 37.36
N GLN A 112 11.11 -17.58 37.94
CA GLN A 112 11.04 -19.04 37.83
C GLN A 112 10.32 -19.54 36.57
N VAL A 113 9.38 -18.78 35.99
CA VAL A 113 8.62 -19.21 34.80
C VAL A 113 9.28 -18.74 33.50
N LEU A 114 10.10 -17.69 33.55
CA LEU A 114 10.98 -17.29 32.46
C LEU A 114 12.21 -18.23 32.37
N ALA A 115 12.72 -18.43 31.16
CA ALA A 115 14.05 -18.98 30.91
C ALA A 115 15.10 -17.86 30.91
N THR A 116 16.36 -18.16 31.26
CA THR A 116 17.45 -17.17 31.26
C THR A 116 17.80 -16.64 29.86
N ASP A 117 17.42 -17.38 28.82
CA ASP A 117 17.53 -17.06 27.40
C ASP A 117 16.18 -16.65 26.77
N VAL A 118 15.24 -16.15 27.58
CA VAL A 118 13.92 -15.71 27.10
C VAL A 118 14.00 -14.45 26.22
N LEU A 119 13.21 -14.45 25.16
CA LEU A 119 12.83 -13.26 24.40
C LEU A 119 11.41 -12.83 24.80
N VAL A 120 11.25 -11.63 25.35
CA VAL A 120 9.94 -10.98 25.51
C VAL A 120 9.85 -9.81 24.54
N ALA A 121 8.75 -9.69 23.80
CA ALA A 121 8.55 -8.63 22.83
C ALA A 121 7.15 -8.03 22.88
N TYR A 122 7.11 -6.70 22.77
CA TYR A 122 5.93 -5.84 22.63
C TYR A 122 6.10 -5.02 21.35
N PRO A 123 5.05 -4.36 20.81
CA PRO A 123 5.15 -3.64 19.52
C PRO A 123 6.18 -2.51 19.49
N ALA A 124 6.59 -2.00 20.65
CA ALA A 124 7.57 -0.92 20.80
C ALA A 124 8.86 -1.33 21.55
N ALA A 125 9.01 -2.58 21.98
CA ALA A 125 10.14 -3.00 22.84
C ALA A 125 10.51 -4.47 22.69
N LYS A 126 11.81 -4.76 22.76
CA LYS A 126 12.38 -6.11 22.77
C LYS A 126 13.24 -6.26 24.03
N LEU A 127 12.89 -7.21 24.90
CA LEU A 127 13.53 -7.42 26.20
C LEU A 127 14.16 -8.82 26.28
N ASP A 128 15.30 -8.91 26.95
CA ASP A 128 15.87 -10.17 27.44
C ASP A 128 15.38 -10.48 28.87
N TYR A 129 15.91 -11.53 29.49
CA TYR A 129 15.58 -11.93 30.86
C TYR A 129 15.81 -10.82 31.91
N ALA A 130 16.90 -10.05 31.81
CA ALA A 130 17.23 -9.01 32.78
C ALA A 130 16.32 -7.78 32.59
N ALA A 131 16.19 -7.31 31.34
CA ALA A 131 15.33 -6.19 30.99
C ALA A 131 13.84 -6.49 31.26
N THR A 132 13.40 -7.75 31.14
CA THR A 132 12.04 -8.17 31.51
C THR A 132 11.79 -8.04 33.02
N LEU A 133 12.78 -8.38 33.86
CA LEU A 133 12.65 -8.24 35.31
C LEU A 133 12.74 -6.77 35.77
N GLU A 134 13.53 -5.93 35.11
CA GLU A 134 13.56 -4.48 35.35
C GLU A 134 12.26 -3.78 34.93
N ALA A 135 11.70 -4.15 33.77
CA ALA A 135 10.39 -3.69 33.33
C ALA A 135 9.27 -4.12 34.31
N PHE A 136 9.36 -5.32 34.87
CA PHE A 136 8.46 -5.80 35.92
C PHE A 136 8.58 -4.98 37.21
N ASP A 137 9.79 -4.72 37.70
CA ASP A 137 10.01 -3.92 38.91
C ASP A 137 9.50 -2.48 38.73
N THR A 138 9.72 -1.91 37.53
CA THR A 138 9.20 -0.61 37.10
C THR A 138 7.67 -0.59 37.11
N PHE A 139 7.04 -1.62 36.54
CA PHE A 139 5.59 -1.79 36.55
C PHE A 139 5.03 -1.89 37.98
N VAL A 140 5.62 -2.73 38.84
CA VAL A 140 5.16 -2.88 40.24
C VAL A 140 5.27 -1.58 41.03
N ALA A 141 6.31 -0.77 40.78
CA ALA A 141 6.48 0.55 41.38
C ALA A 141 5.45 1.58 40.89
N GLN A 142 4.94 1.46 39.66
CA GLN A 142 3.98 2.40 39.07
C GLN A 142 2.50 1.96 39.25
N TYR A 143 2.23 0.67 39.37
CA TYR A 143 0.90 0.09 39.21
C TYR A 143 0.44 -0.81 40.38
N THR A 144 -0.86 -0.84 40.63
CA THR A 144 -1.53 -1.63 41.68
C THR A 144 -2.84 -2.23 41.16
N ASN A 145 -3.44 -3.15 41.92
CA ASN A 145 -4.76 -3.75 41.63
C ASN A 145 -4.81 -4.33 40.20
N THR A 146 -3.75 -5.07 39.84
CA THR A 146 -3.56 -5.70 38.54
C THR A 146 -4.31 -7.03 38.47
N THR A 147 -5.24 -7.15 37.53
CA THR A 147 -6.08 -8.34 37.29
C THR A 147 -5.93 -8.81 35.84
N VAL A 148 -5.75 -10.11 35.66
CA VAL A 148 -5.67 -10.77 34.34
C VAL A 148 -6.90 -11.67 34.14
N VAL A 149 -7.66 -11.44 33.07
CA VAL A 149 -8.86 -12.22 32.73
C VAL A 149 -8.65 -12.93 31.40
N ILE A 150 -8.61 -14.26 31.44
CA ILE A 150 -8.45 -15.16 30.30
C ILE A 150 -9.82 -15.84 30.07
N PRO A 151 -10.46 -15.67 28.90
CA PRO A 151 -11.79 -16.23 28.64
C PRO A 151 -11.75 -17.76 28.49
N GLN A 152 -12.91 -18.40 28.44
CA GLN A 152 -12.99 -19.84 28.15
C GLN A 152 -12.41 -20.12 26.75
N GLY A 153 -11.50 -21.09 26.65
CA GLY A 153 -10.75 -21.35 25.42
C GLY A 153 -9.68 -20.29 25.09
N GLY A 154 -9.50 -19.25 25.92
CA GLY A 154 -8.51 -18.18 25.76
C GLY A 154 -7.05 -18.61 25.92
N ILE A 155 -6.79 -19.90 26.13
CA ILE A 155 -5.47 -20.52 25.97
C ILE A 155 -5.67 -21.66 24.98
N MET A 156 -4.88 -21.65 23.91
CA MET A 156 -4.64 -22.79 23.03
C MET A 156 -3.19 -23.24 23.22
N ALA A 157 -2.94 -24.54 23.26
CA ALA A 157 -1.62 -25.10 23.51
C ALA A 157 -1.33 -26.27 22.55
N ASP A 158 -0.19 -26.24 21.87
CA ASP A 158 0.37 -27.40 21.17
C ASP A 158 1.60 -27.89 21.96
N TRP A 159 1.52 -29.11 22.49
CA TRP A 159 2.61 -29.69 23.29
C TRP A 159 3.75 -30.28 22.47
N LYS A 160 3.54 -30.61 21.19
CA LYS A 160 4.57 -31.15 20.29
C LYS A 160 5.53 -30.04 19.88
N ASP A 161 4.96 -28.94 19.39
CA ASP A 161 5.68 -27.72 19.02
C ASP A 161 6.07 -26.88 20.25
N ARG A 162 5.47 -27.18 21.41
CA ARG A 162 5.60 -26.45 22.69
C ARG A 162 5.29 -24.96 22.54
N ARG A 163 4.18 -24.69 21.86
CA ARG A 163 3.64 -23.35 21.62
C ARG A 163 2.35 -23.13 22.41
N VAL A 164 2.10 -21.88 22.77
CA VAL A 164 0.80 -21.42 23.24
C VAL A 164 0.35 -20.20 22.44
N SER A 165 -0.95 -20.09 22.22
CA SER A 165 -1.61 -18.84 21.83
C SER A 165 -2.54 -18.45 22.97
N VAL A 166 -2.43 -17.20 23.43
CA VAL A 166 -3.17 -16.71 24.60
C VAL A 166 -3.95 -15.45 24.22
N GLN A 167 -5.20 -15.39 24.62
CA GLN A 167 -6.03 -14.20 24.63
C GLN A 167 -6.25 -13.79 26.08
N TRP A 168 -5.94 -12.54 26.44
CA TRP A 168 -6.20 -12.04 27.79
C TRP A 168 -6.62 -10.57 27.83
N LYS A 169 -7.29 -10.20 28.92
CA LYS A 169 -7.57 -8.82 29.33
C LYS A 169 -6.75 -8.50 30.57
N PHE A 170 -5.82 -7.57 30.44
CA PHE A 170 -4.95 -7.08 31.49
C PHE A 170 -5.49 -5.74 31.99
N SER A 171 -5.96 -5.68 33.24
CA SER A 171 -6.47 -4.48 33.89
C SER A 171 -5.57 -4.10 35.06
N THR A 172 -5.26 -2.83 35.24
CA THR A 172 -4.45 -2.34 36.37
C THR A 172 -4.82 -0.91 36.75
N HIS A 173 -4.26 -0.37 37.83
CA HIS A 173 -4.50 1.01 38.30
C HIS A 173 -3.17 1.73 38.58
N VAL A 174 -3.02 2.95 38.06
CA VAL A 174 -1.85 3.81 38.30
C VAL A 174 -1.82 4.23 39.77
N ARG A 175 -0.72 3.97 40.49
CA ARG A 175 -0.60 4.25 41.94
C ARG A 175 -0.72 5.73 42.29
N SER A 176 -0.21 6.63 41.44
CA SER A 176 -0.15 8.07 41.70
C SER A 176 -1.47 8.81 41.44
N THR A 177 -2.37 8.25 40.62
CA THR A 177 -3.62 8.92 40.21
C THR A 177 -4.88 8.10 40.46
N GLY A 178 -4.75 6.82 40.78
CA GLY A 178 -5.88 5.87 40.89
C GLY A 178 -6.51 5.49 39.54
N VAL A 179 -6.06 6.07 38.43
CA VAL A 179 -6.63 5.85 37.09
C VAL A 179 -6.45 4.38 36.68
N ARG A 180 -7.56 3.70 36.40
CA ARG A 180 -7.57 2.36 35.82
C ARG A 180 -7.05 2.40 34.39
N GLN A 181 -6.40 1.33 33.94
CA GLN A 181 -5.96 1.12 32.55
C GLN A 181 -6.28 -0.34 32.18
N VAL A 182 -6.72 -0.57 30.94
CA VAL A 182 -7.18 -1.89 30.48
C VAL A 182 -6.74 -2.16 29.04
N VAL A 183 -6.10 -3.30 28.81
CA VAL A 183 -5.63 -3.75 27.49
C VAL A 183 -6.09 -5.19 27.27
N ASN A 184 -6.65 -5.49 26.08
CA ASN A 184 -6.82 -6.87 25.62
C ASN A 184 -5.72 -7.20 24.62
N ALA A 185 -5.06 -8.34 24.79
CA ALA A 185 -3.97 -8.77 23.93
C ALA A 185 -4.17 -10.18 23.39
N ALA A 186 -3.69 -10.39 22.16
CA ALA A 186 -3.34 -11.69 21.64
C ALA A 186 -1.83 -11.89 21.79
N ILE A 187 -1.42 -13.10 22.16
CA ILE A 187 -0.04 -13.48 22.45
C ILE A 187 0.28 -14.79 21.76
N VAL A 188 1.53 -14.93 21.29
CA VAL A 188 2.13 -16.22 20.93
C VAL A 188 3.36 -16.45 21.80
N GLY A 189 3.45 -17.62 22.43
CA GLY A 189 4.58 -18.01 23.27
C GLY A 189 5.20 -19.35 22.87
N LYS A 190 6.51 -19.49 23.06
CA LYS A 190 7.25 -20.77 22.95
C LYS A 190 7.79 -21.16 24.31
N LEU A 191 7.74 -22.46 24.62
CA LEU A 191 8.12 -23.00 25.93
C LEU A 191 9.14 -24.13 25.81
N ARG A 192 9.99 -24.26 26.83
CA ARG A 192 10.95 -25.35 26.99
C ARG A 192 10.63 -26.14 28.25
N ALA A 193 10.67 -27.47 28.14
CA ALA A 193 10.68 -28.36 29.29
C ALA A 193 12.13 -28.57 29.75
N VAL A 194 12.40 -28.43 31.05
CA VAL A 194 13.72 -28.59 31.67
C VAL A 194 13.63 -29.60 32.81
N GLY A 195 14.56 -30.55 32.84
CA GLY A 195 14.54 -31.70 33.76
C GLY A 195 13.94 -32.98 33.15
N ASN A 196 13.96 -34.06 33.90
CA ASN A 196 13.61 -35.41 33.43
C ASN A 196 12.32 -35.96 34.06
N GLY A 197 11.50 -36.62 33.23
CA GLY A 197 10.26 -37.28 33.66
C GLY A 197 9.31 -36.36 34.41
N ASN A 198 8.76 -36.85 35.52
CA ASN A 198 7.79 -36.12 36.34
C ASN A 198 8.37 -34.89 37.08
N LYS A 199 9.68 -34.62 36.97
CA LYS A 199 10.33 -33.40 37.50
C LYS A 199 10.53 -32.31 36.44
N GLN A 200 9.89 -32.40 35.28
CA GLN A 200 9.96 -31.37 34.24
C GLN A 200 9.29 -30.07 34.67
N VAL A 201 10.08 -28.99 34.70
CA VAL A 201 9.61 -27.62 34.80
C VAL A 201 9.40 -27.07 33.38
N ILE A 202 8.32 -26.34 33.16
CA ILE A 202 8.08 -25.61 31.91
C ILE A 202 8.51 -24.16 32.09
N GLN A 203 9.36 -23.65 31.20
CA GLN A 203 9.80 -22.25 31.13
C GLN A 203 9.40 -21.61 29.80
N LEU A 204 9.10 -20.32 29.83
CA LEU A 204 8.92 -19.46 28.65
C LEU A 204 10.29 -19.12 28.05
N VAL A 205 10.48 -19.39 26.76
CA VAL A 205 11.67 -18.99 25.98
C VAL A 205 11.33 -17.91 24.93
N GLU A 206 10.06 -17.75 24.59
CA GLU A 206 9.59 -16.64 23.75
C GLU A 206 8.19 -16.22 24.23
N TRP A 207 7.93 -14.92 24.31
CA TRP A 207 6.64 -14.31 24.60
C TRP A 207 6.44 -13.07 23.73
N LEU A 208 5.60 -13.18 22.70
CA LEU A 208 5.31 -12.12 21.75
C LEU A 208 3.89 -11.61 22.03
N GLU A 209 3.77 -10.38 22.54
CA GLU A 209 2.50 -9.75 22.88
C GLU A 209 2.15 -8.67 21.84
N PHE A 210 1.05 -8.86 21.13
CA PHE A 210 0.72 -8.07 19.93
C PHE A 210 -0.14 -6.81 20.22
N ALA A 211 -0.23 -6.38 21.49
CA ALA A 211 -1.01 -5.22 21.91
C ALA A 211 -0.13 -3.98 22.18
N ASP A 212 -0.58 -2.81 21.74
CA ASP A 212 0.12 -1.54 22.01
C ASP A 212 -0.21 -1.01 23.41
N ALA A 213 0.51 -1.55 24.40
CA ALA A 213 0.43 -1.13 25.79
C ALA A 213 0.92 0.32 26.04
N GLY A 214 1.56 0.98 25.06
CA GLY A 214 2.02 2.36 25.18
C GLY A 214 0.95 3.39 24.82
N ARG A 215 0.21 3.17 23.73
CA ARG A 215 -0.82 4.12 23.24
C ARG A 215 -2.18 3.96 23.90
N VAL A 216 -2.59 2.74 24.30
CA VAL A 216 -3.91 2.51 24.93
C VAL A 216 -4.10 3.33 26.22
N PRO A 217 -3.14 3.39 27.17
CA PRO A 217 -3.25 4.24 28.36
C PRO A 217 -3.53 5.73 28.09
N VAL A 218 -2.88 6.29 27.06
CA VAL A 218 -3.03 7.71 26.69
C VAL A 218 -4.43 7.97 26.13
N LEU A 219 -4.93 7.08 25.28
CA LEU A 219 -6.25 7.20 24.67
C LEU A 219 -7.39 6.93 25.66
N GLN A 220 -7.19 6.05 26.65
CA GLN A 220 -8.11 5.88 27.78
C GLN A 220 -8.15 7.11 28.70
N ALA A 221 -6.97 7.69 29.02
CA ALA A 221 -6.89 8.92 29.81
C ALA A 221 -7.53 10.14 29.09
N ALA A 222 -7.47 10.17 27.76
CA ALA A 222 -8.14 11.17 26.92
C ALA A 222 -9.65 10.92 26.71
N GLY A 223 -10.22 9.85 27.27
CA GLY A 223 -11.63 9.48 27.09
C GLY A 223 -11.99 8.97 25.69
N VAL A 224 -11.00 8.67 24.85
CA VAL A 224 -11.17 8.19 23.46
C VAL A 224 -11.47 6.69 23.42
N LEU A 225 -11.04 5.93 24.43
CA LEU A 225 -11.28 4.49 24.55
C LEU A 225 -11.98 4.15 25.88
N SER A 226 -12.87 3.15 25.83
CA SER A 226 -13.52 2.57 27.01
C SER A 226 -12.55 1.72 27.85
N TYR A 227 -12.88 1.50 29.12
CA TYR A 227 -12.22 0.55 30.03
C TYR A 227 -12.84 -0.85 29.99
N GLU A 228 -14.03 -0.99 29.41
CA GLU A 228 -14.73 -2.26 29.29
C GLU A 228 -14.93 -2.69 27.84
N ASP A 229 -15.03 -4.01 27.68
CA ASP A 229 -15.51 -4.65 26.46
C ASP A 229 -16.95 -4.20 26.16
N GLY A 230 -17.37 -4.31 24.90
CA GLY A 230 -18.69 -3.85 24.48
C GLY A 230 -19.86 -4.58 25.15
N VAL A 231 -21.08 -4.13 24.89
CA VAL A 231 -22.34 -4.72 25.42
C VAL A 231 -22.56 -6.20 25.05
N ASP A 232 -21.75 -6.75 24.15
CA ASP A 232 -21.70 -8.17 23.80
C ASP A 232 -20.72 -9.00 24.66
N ALA A 233 -20.00 -8.36 25.60
CA ALA A 233 -19.00 -8.96 26.50
C ALA A 233 -17.85 -9.71 25.79
N VAL A 234 -17.67 -9.52 24.47
CA VAL A 234 -16.60 -10.13 23.69
C VAL A 234 -15.32 -9.33 23.86
N GLN A 235 -14.27 -9.97 24.43
CA GLN A 235 -12.91 -9.42 24.46
C GLN A 235 -12.38 -9.24 23.04
N LYS A 236 -12.51 -8.03 22.49
CA LYS A 236 -11.94 -7.65 21.19
C LYS A 236 -10.49 -7.19 21.38
N PRO A 237 -9.58 -7.45 20.43
CA PRO A 237 -8.27 -6.78 20.44
C PRO A 237 -8.48 -5.26 20.35
N TRP A 238 -7.72 -4.49 21.13
CA TRP A 238 -7.77 -3.03 21.08
C TRP A 238 -6.90 -2.48 19.94
N PRO A 239 -7.25 -1.33 19.34
CA PRO A 239 -8.35 -0.44 19.68
C PRO A 239 -9.73 -0.92 19.18
N ALA A 240 -10.79 -0.54 19.88
CA ALA A 240 -12.17 -0.87 19.52
C ALA A 240 -13.06 0.39 19.48
N PHE A 241 -13.82 0.52 18.38
CA PHE A 241 -14.91 1.47 18.11
C PHE A 241 -14.63 2.98 18.28
N VAL A 242 -14.80 3.72 17.17
CA VAL A 242 -14.86 5.19 17.14
C VAL A 242 -16.29 5.61 16.80
N PRO A 243 -16.95 6.49 17.57
CA PRO A 243 -18.26 7.03 17.23
C PRO A 243 -18.27 7.72 15.86
N GLY A 244 -19.29 7.45 15.03
CA GLY A 244 -19.35 7.86 13.63
C GLY A 244 -18.56 6.95 12.66
N LYS A 245 -18.02 5.82 13.15
CA LYS A 245 -17.37 4.76 12.35
C LYS A 245 -17.95 3.37 12.66
N GLU A 246 -19.22 3.30 13.06
CA GLU A 246 -19.98 2.07 13.38
C GLU A 246 -19.92 1.01 12.27
N GLN A 247 -19.86 1.49 11.02
CA GLN A 247 -19.85 0.65 9.81
C GLN A 247 -18.44 0.08 9.49
N CYS A 248 -17.38 0.68 10.06
CA CYS A 248 -15.99 0.39 9.72
C CYS A 248 -15.45 -0.79 10.54
N LYS A 249 -15.64 -2.02 10.03
CA LYS A 249 -14.99 -3.21 10.60
C LYS A 249 -13.51 -3.25 10.21
N ALA A 250 -12.62 -3.38 11.19
CA ALA A 250 -11.25 -3.82 10.95
C ALA A 250 -11.27 -5.31 10.55
N VAL A 251 -11.30 -5.59 9.24
CA VAL A 251 -11.28 -6.96 8.72
C VAL A 251 -9.84 -7.39 8.48
N VAL A 252 -9.31 -8.27 9.33
CA VAL A 252 -8.04 -8.96 9.05
C VAL A 252 -8.26 -9.94 7.92
N LYS A 253 -8.06 -9.47 6.68
CA LYS A 253 -8.10 -10.32 5.47
C LYS A 253 -6.76 -11.04 5.37
N ALA A 254 -6.76 -12.36 5.48
CA ALA A 254 -5.61 -13.16 5.09
C ALA A 254 -5.47 -13.11 3.55
N LYS A 255 -4.72 -12.14 3.04
CA LYS A 255 -4.35 -12.04 1.63
C LYS A 255 -3.11 -12.89 1.36
N CYS A 256 -3.02 -13.48 0.18
CA CYS A 256 -1.78 -14.10 -0.27
C CYS A 256 -0.71 -13.01 -0.39
N PRO A 257 0.54 -13.23 0.07
CA PRO A 257 1.62 -12.28 -0.16
C PRO A 257 1.83 -12.11 -1.67
N LEU A 258 2.29 -10.92 -2.08
CA LEU A 258 2.76 -10.69 -3.44
C LEU A 258 3.81 -11.76 -3.81
N PRO A 259 3.79 -12.30 -5.05
CA PRO A 259 4.76 -13.30 -5.46
C PRO A 259 6.18 -12.73 -5.38
N THR A 260 7.08 -13.54 -4.84
CA THR A 260 8.51 -13.25 -4.69
C THR A 260 9.29 -14.14 -5.65
N TYR A 261 10.38 -13.63 -6.20
CA TYR A 261 11.08 -14.23 -7.33
C TYR A 261 12.56 -14.38 -7.06
N THR A 262 13.12 -15.55 -7.38
CA THR A 262 14.50 -15.96 -7.05
C THR A 262 15.23 -16.59 -8.24
N ASP A 263 14.61 -16.57 -9.42
CA ASP A 263 15.18 -17.04 -10.69
C ASP A 263 16.00 -15.98 -11.44
N GLY A 264 15.98 -14.73 -10.96
CA GLY A 264 16.67 -13.58 -11.54
C GLY A 264 15.99 -12.99 -12.77
N LYS A 265 14.78 -13.43 -13.15
CA LYS A 265 14.05 -12.87 -14.30
C LYS A 265 13.22 -11.66 -13.89
N ILE A 266 12.84 -10.85 -14.87
CA ILE A 266 12.02 -9.66 -14.66
C ILE A 266 10.55 -10.06 -14.76
N HIS A 267 9.81 -9.99 -13.66
CA HIS A 267 8.45 -10.54 -13.58
C HIS A 267 7.37 -9.46 -13.68
N TRP A 268 6.58 -9.51 -14.75
CA TRP A 268 5.43 -8.62 -14.97
C TRP A 268 4.14 -9.25 -14.43
N ASN A 269 3.53 -8.56 -13.47
CA ASN A 269 2.35 -9.01 -12.74
C ASN A 269 1.18 -8.05 -12.95
N LEU A 270 0.05 -8.54 -13.47
CA LEU A 270 -1.24 -7.85 -13.35
C LEU A 270 -1.76 -8.03 -11.92
N ILE A 271 -2.05 -6.93 -11.22
CA ILE A 271 -2.43 -6.92 -9.81
C ILE A 271 -3.96 -6.88 -9.66
N PRO A 272 -4.60 -7.90 -9.06
CA PRO A 272 -6.05 -7.95 -8.84
C PRO A 272 -6.44 -7.09 -7.63
N ALA A 273 -6.39 -5.77 -7.80
CA ALA A 273 -6.70 -4.82 -6.73
C ALA A 273 -8.19 -4.86 -6.34
N THR A 274 -8.47 -4.46 -5.10
CA THR A 274 -9.79 -4.57 -4.46
C THR A 274 -10.24 -3.22 -3.87
N GLY A 275 -11.50 -3.10 -3.44
CA GLY A 275 -12.02 -1.89 -2.79
C GLY A 275 -12.64 -0.88 -3.77
N GLN A 276 -12.53 0.41 -3.47
CA GLN A 276 -13.04 1.51 -4.28
C GLN A 276 -12.04 1.87 -5.39
N LEU A 277 -12.02 1.05 -6.44
CA LEU A 277 -11.13 1.25 -7.59
C LEU A 277 -11.31 2.64 -8.23
N PRO A 278 -10.22 3.31 -8.66
CA PRO A 278 -10.35 4.46 -9.55
C PRO A 278 -10.99 4.04 -10.88
N PRO A 279 -11.79 4.92 -11.52
CA PRO A 279 -12.11 4.79 -12.94
C PRO A 279 -10.86 4.67 -13.80
N ALA A 280 -11.01 4.16 -15.01
CA ALA A 280 -9.95 4.21 -16.00
C ALA A 280 -9.59 5.66 -16.32
N TYR A 281 -8.32 6.03 -16.12
CA TYR A 281 -7.85 7.40 -16.27
C TYR A 281 -6.59 7.50 -17.14
N PHE A 282 -6.54 8.55 -17.95
CA PHE A 282 -5.39 9.03 -18.72
C PHE A 282 -4.88 10.35 -18.11
N ASP A 283 -3.59 10.66 -18.26
CA ASP A 283 -2.86 11.79 -17.65
C ASP A 283 -3.19 12.03 -16.16
N SER A 284 -3.43 10.93 -15.45
CA SER A 284 -3.59 10.91 -13.99
C SER A 284 -2.23 10.91 -13.31
N VAL A 285 -2.17 11.47 -12.10
CA VAL A 285 -0.91 11.69 -11.40
C VAL A 285 -0.91 10.97 -10.06
N GLY A 286 0.27 10.61 -9.56
CA GLY A 286 0.38 9.91 -8.29
C GLY A 286 1.75 9.95 -7.64
N VAL A 287 1.78 9.60 -6.36
CA VAL A 287 2.99 9.56 -5.54
C VAL A 287 2.86 8.53 -4.42
N TYR A 288 3.96 7.84 -4.12
CA TYR A 288 4.06 6.86 -3.05
C TYR A 288 4.61 7.49 -1.76
N ASP A 289 3.92 7.23 -0.64
CA ASP A 289 4.43 7.46 0.71
C ASP A 289 5.07 6.14 1.20
N PRO A 290 6.42 6.07 1.29
CA PRO A 290 7.10 4.85 1.71
C PRO A 290 7.01 4.59 3.23
N GLU A 291 6.65 5.58 4.05
CA GLU A 291 6.51 5.41 5.50
C GLU A 291 5.13 4.83 5.85
N ARG A 292 4.08 5.24 5.13
CA ARG A 292 2.72 4.64 5.23
C ARG A 292 2.50 3.44 4.30
N ARG A 293 3.36 3.26 3.29
CA ARG A 293 3.27 2.21 2.25
C ARG A 293 1.97 2.31 1.43
N VAL A 294 1.54 3.55 1.17
CA VAL A 294 0.36 3.88 0.37
C VAL A 294 0.73 4.71 -0.86
N PHE A 295 0.01 4.53 -1.96
CA PHE A 295 0.12 5.34 -3.18
C PHE A 295 -1.11 6.23 -3.32
N TYR A 296 -0.89 7.54 -3.38
CA TYR A 296 -1.92 8.55 -3.62
C TYR A 296 -2.01 8.84 -5.12
N MET A 297 -3.23 8.90 -5.64
CA MET A 297 -3.55 9.19 -7.04
C MET A 297 -4.58 10.31 -7.11
N ASN A 298 -4.38 11.33 -7.96
CA ASN A 298 -5.31 12.43 -8.13
C ASN A 298 -5.54 12.76 -9.61
N GLY A 299 -6.77 13.17 -9.93
CA GLY A 299 -7.10 13.76 -11.21
C GLY A 299 -6.96 12.82 -12.40
N GLY A 300 -6.62 13.39 -13.55
CA GLY A 300 -6.66 12.72 -14.86
C GLY A 300 -8.02 12.88 -15.57
N LEU A 301 -8.18 12.17 -16.67
CA LEU A 301 -9.35 12.22 -17.54
C LEU A 301 -9.85 10.82 -17.96
N THR A 302 -11.16 10.65 -18.07
CA THR A 302 -11.80 9.37 -18.42
C THR A 302 -11.84 9.07 -19.92
N GLU A 303 -11.69 10.09 -20.76
CA GLU A 303 -11.61 9.99 -22.21
C GLU A 303 -10.83 11.19 -22.75
N SER A 304 -9.94 10.95 -23.70
CA SER A 304 -8.90 11.89 -24.12
C SER A 304 -9.18 12.62 -25.44
N THR A 305 -10.18 12.17 -26.20
CA THR A 305 -10.78 12.98 -27.27
C THR A 305 -11.46 14.21 -26.65
N GLN A 306 -11.17 15.41 -27.16
CA GLN A 306 -11.79 16.68 -26.71
C GLN A 306 -11.88 16.83 -25.17
N VAL A 307 -10.77 17.17 -24.52
CA VAL A 307 -10.69 17.33 -23.05
C VAL A 307 -11.58 18.49 -22.57
N THR A 308 -12.83 18.17 -22.24
CA THR A 308 -13.80 19.10 -21.63
C THR A 308 -13.84 18.96 -20.12
N GLN A 309 -14.42 19.96 -19.44
CA GLN A 309 -14.49 19.98 -17.97
C GLN A 309 -15.25 18.78 -17.36
N ALA A 310 -16.16 18.15 -18.11
CA ALA A 310 -16.92 16.98 -17.68
C ALA A 310 -16.13 15.65 -17.77
N LYS A 311 -15.00 15.61 -18.48
CA LYS A 311 -14.12 14.43 -18.61
C LYS A 311 -12.99 14.41 -17.56
N LEU A 312 -12.77 15.52 -16.86
CA LEU A 312 -11.70 15.70 -15.88
C LEU A 312 -12.12 15.28 -14.47
N SER A 313 -11.18 14.69 -13.73
CA SER A 313 -11.37 14.32 -12.33
C SER A 313 -10.72 15.32 -11.37
N ASN A 314 -11.32 15.51 -10.20
CA ASN A 314 -10.67 16.03 -8.98
C ASN A 314 -10.54 14.95 -7.89
N ALA A 315 -11.08 13.75 -8.12
CA ALA A 315 -11.12 12.69 -7.12
C ALA A 315 -9.71 12.27 -6.72
N THR A 316 -9.55 11.95 -5.43
CA THR A 316 -8.30 11.40 -4.89
C THR A 316 -8.56 9.97 -4.45
N PHE A 317 -7.77 9.06 -4.99
CA PHE A 317 -7.79 7.64 -4.65
C PHE A 317 -6.48 7.28 -3.93
N VAL A 318 -6.57 6.34 -2.99
CA VAL A 318 -5.42 5.86 -2.21
C VAL A 318 -5.38 4.35 -2.27
N LEU A 319 -4.28 3.81 -2.80
CA LEU A 319 -3.96 2.40 -2.78
C LEU A 319 -3.11 2.09 -1.55
N ASN A 320 -3.59 1.23 -0.67
CA ASN A 320 -2.69 0.50 0.22
C ASN A 320 -1.96 -0.56 -0.62
N VAL A 321 -0.65 -0.40 -0.79
CA VAL A 321 0.14 -1.16 -1.78
C VAL A 321 0.32 -2.62 -1.36
N ASP A 322 0.38 -2.90 -0.06
CA ASP A 322 0.57 -4.26 0.45
C ASP A 322 -0.75 -5.03 0.49
N ASP A 323 -1.82 -4.39 0.96
CA ASP A 323 -3.17 -4.98 0.91
C ASP A 323 -3.74 -5.03 -0.51
N GLN A 324 -3.21 -4.27 -1.47
CA GLN A 324 -3.79 -4.12 -2.82
C GLN A 324 -5.26 -3.68 -2.75
N GLU A 325 -5.55 -2.72 -1.87
CA GLU A 325 -6.91 -2.24 -1.59
C GLU A 325 -6.99 -0.73 -1.74
N TRP A 326 -7.94 -0.29 -2.57
CA TRP A 326 -8.19 1.11 -2.89
C TRP A 326 -9.30 1.71 -2.04
N PHE A 327 -9.12 2.98 -1.71
CA PHE A 327 -10.07 3.83 -1.00
C PHE A 327 -10.21 5.13 -1.78
N GLN A 328 -11.44 5.62 -1.95
CA GLN A 328 -11.67 6.98 -2.44
C GLN A 328 -11.76 7.93 -1.25
N LEU A 329 -11.05 9.06 -1.31
CA LEU A 329 -11.19 10.10 -0.31
C LEU A 329 -12.46 10.92 -0.63
N THR A 330 -13.50 10.77 0.20
CA THR A 330 -14.75 11.52 0.09
C THR A 330 -14.74 12.75 0.98
N ASP A 331 -15.60 13.72 0.69
CA ASP A 331 -15.91 14.85 1.58
C ASP A 331 -14.70 15.75 1.91
N VAL A 332 -13.77 15.90 0.96
CA VAL A 332 -12.56 16.74 1.08
C VAL A 332 -12.56 17.84 0.02
N ASP A 333 -12.44 19.10 0.45
CA ASP A 333 -12.30 20.28 -0.42
C ASP A 333 -10.90 20.33 -1.08
N GLY A 334 -10.72 19.53 -2.14
CA GLY A 334 -9.45 19.33 -2.83
C GLY A 334 -9.20 20.22 -4.06
N PRO A 335 -8.10 19.97 -4.80
CA PRO A 335 -7.76 20.69 -6.03
C PRO A 335 -8.89 20.63 -7.07
N ALA A 336 -9.11 21.74 -7.79
CA ALA A 336 -10.01 21.77 -8.94
C ALA A 336 -9.62 20.75 -10.03
N ALA A 337 -10.63 20.16 -10.69
CA ALA A 337 -10.46 19.00 -11.58
C ALA A 337 -9.47 19.26 -12.73
N ARG A 338 -8.46 18.41 -12.83
CA ARG A 338 -7.24 18.62 -13.63
C ARG A 338 -6.56 17.32 -14.04
N CYS A 339 -5.70 17.40 -15.03
CA CYS A 339 -4.83 16.33 -15.52
C CYS A 339 -3.41 16.87 -15.77
N ASP A 340 -2.44 15.99 -16.06
CA ASP A 340 -1.04 16.37 -16.32
C ASP A 340 -0.40 17.24 -15.22
N ALA A 341 -0.87 17.14 -13.98
CA ALA A 341 -0.28 17.86 -12.85
C ALA A 341 1.09 17.25 -12.44
N THR A 342 1.70 17.76 -11.38
CA THR A 342 2.78 17.05 -10.68
C THR A 342 2.32 16.68 -9.27
N MET A 343 2.34 15.39 -8.93
CA MET A 343 2.17 14.94 -7.55
C MET A 343 3.50 14.62 -6.89
N ALA A 344 3.76 15.18 -5.71
CA ALA A 344 5.00 14.99 -4.99
C ALA A 344 4.79 14.83 -3.48
N MET A 345 5.71 14.14 -2.79
CA MET A 345 5.79 14.21 -1.34
C MET A 345 6.43 15.55 -0.94
N GLY A 346 5.92 16.14 0.13
CA GLY A 346 6.64 17.21 0.83
C GLY A 346 7.95 16.71 1.43
N SER A 347 8.79 17.65 1.85
CA SER A 347 10.04 17.35 2.58
C SER A 347 9.79 16.59 3.90
N SER A 348 8.60 16.75 4.48
CA SER A 348 8.04 15.89 5.53
C SER A 348 7.04 14.91 4.92
N SER A 349 7.16 13.64 5.32
CA SER A 349 6.45 12.46 4.78
C SER A 349 4.93 12.46 4.95
N ASN A 350 4.34 13.47 5.58
CA ASN A 350 2.90 13.54 5.89
C ASN A 350 2.10 14.37 4.88
N LEU A 351 2.78 15.04 3.94
CA LEU A 351 2.20 16.04 3.05
C LEU A 351 2.29 15.58 1.59
N VAL A 352 1.13 15.39 0.95
CA VAL A 352 1.02 15.03 -0.47
C VAL A 352 0.66 16.29 -1.25
N ARG A 353 1.52 16.70 -2.19
CA ARG A 353 1.37 17.91 -2.99
C ARG A 353 0.76 17.58 -4.35
N VAL A 354 -0.17 18.42 -4.82
CA VAL A 354 -0.65 18.50 -6.21
C VAL A 354 -0.29 19.88 -6.73
N ILE A 355 0.61 19.93 -7.71
CA ILE A 355 1.27 21.14 -8.22
C ILE A 355 0.88 21.31 -9.69
N GLY A 356 0.35 22.47 -10.06
CA GLY A 356 0.08 22.80 -11.46
C GLY A 356 -0.93 21.85 -12.14
N GLY A 357 -0.64 21.50 -13.40
CA GLY A 357 -1.52 20.73 -14.28
C GLY A 357 -2.46 21.58 -15.14
N ARG A 358 -3.29 20.93 -15.95
CA ARG A 358 -4.23 21.58 -16.87
C ARG A 358 -5.68 21.13 -16.66
N GLY A 359 -6.61 22.06 -16.84
CA GLY A 359 -8.02 21.77 -17.02
C GLY A 359 -8.37 21.51 -18.49
N ALA A 360 -9.56 21.93 -18.91
CA ALA A 360 -10.05 21.76 -20.28
C ALA A 360 -9.20 22.52 -21.31
N PHE A 361 -8.91 21.85 -22.43
CA PHE A 361 -8.07 22.34 -23.53
C PHE A 361 -8.91 23.01 -24.61
N ARG A 362 -8.43 24.14 -25.15
CA ARG A 362 -9.16 25.04 -26.06
C ARG A 362 -10.56 25.36 -25.52
N THR A 363 -10.65 25.80 -24.27
CA THR A 363 -11.91 26.27 -23.67
C THR A 363 -12.30 27.62 -24.31
N PRO A 364 -13.55 27.83 -24.78
CA PRO A 364 -13.95 29.11 -25.37
C PRO A 364 -13.77 30.27 -24.39
N ASP A 365 -13.12 31.36 -24.82
CA ASP A 365 -12.91 32.52 -23.95
C ASP A 365 -14.21 33.35 -23.82
N PRO A 366 -14.84 33.44 -22.63
CA PRO A 366 -16.05 34.23 -22.43
C PRO A 366 -15.82 35.75 -22.58
N LYS A 367 -14.57 36.22 -22.60
CA LYS A 367 -14.19 37.62 -22.84
C LYS A 367 -13.89 37.91 -24.31
N ASN A 368 -13.46 36.90 -25.08
CA ASN A 368 -13.02 37.03 -26.47
C ASN A 368 -13.73 35.98 -27.37
N PRO A 369 -14.98 36.23 -27.80
CA PRO A 369 -15.73 35.29 -28.63
C PRO A 369 -14.97 34.87 -29.90
N GLY A 370 -14.87 33.56 -30.12
CA GLY A 370 -14.09 32.97 -31.21
C GLY A 370 -12.61 32.71 -30.90
N GLN A 371 -12.13 33.09 -29.71
CA GLN A 371 -10.83 32.67 -29.17
C GLN A 371 -11.01 31.56 -28.13
N PHE A 372 -9.88 30.91 -27.80
CA PHE A 372 -9.81 29.82 -26.84
C PHE A 372 -8.70 30.08 -25.82
N ILE A 373 -8.89 29.59 -24.60
CA ILE A 373 -7.92 29.59 -23.49
C ILE A 373 -7.64 28.16 -23.02
N ASP A 374 -6.39 27.89 -22.66
CA ASP A 374 -5.98 26.65 -22.00
C ASP A 374 -5.86 26.89 -20.49
N THR A 375 -6.52 26.05 -19.69
CA THR A 375 -6.72 26.30 -18.26
C THR A 375 -5.61 25.70 -17.40
N ILE A 376 -4.37 26.15 -17.63
CA ILE A 376 -3.22 25.81 -16.78
C ILE A 376 -3.43 26.32 -15.36
N GLN A 377 -3.28 25.43 -14.41
CA GLN A 377 -3.38 25.70 -12.99
C GLN A 377 -2.04 26.28 -12.50
N HIS A 378 -2.09 27.37 -11.77
CA HIS A 378 -0.92 28.09 -11.23
C HIS A 378 -0.85 28.01 -9.70
N ASN A 379 -1.50 26.99 -9.13
CA ASN A 379 -1.62 26.77 -7.70
C ASN A 379 -1.11 25.39 -7.26
N GLU A 380 -0.86 25.27 -5.97
CA GLU A 380 -0.41 24.06 -5.30
C GLU A 380 -1.35 23.74 -4.14
N TYR A 381 -1.80 22.49 -4.03
CA TYR A 381 -2.57 21.98 -2.90
C TYR A 381 -1.77 20.95 -2.13
N VAL A 382 -1.88 20.96 -0.81
CA VAL A 382 -1.30 19.97 0.10
C VAL A 382 -2.42 19.18 0.79
N TYR A 383 -2.42 17.87 0.64
CA TYR A 383 -3.17 16.95 1.49
C TYR A 383 -2.32 16.54 2.68
N ASN A 384 -2.83 16.75 3.89
CA ASN A 384 -2.17 16.33 5.11
C ASN A 384 -2.75 14.98 5.57
N ALA A 385 -1.97 13.91 5.39
CA ALA A 385 -2.36 12.54 5.71
C ALA A 385 -2.60 12.28 7.21
N ALA A 386 -2.22 13.20 8.10
CA ALA A 386 -2.50 13.12 9.54
C ALA A 386 -3.81 13.81 9.96
N THR A 387 -4.31 14.77 9.19
CA THR A 387 -5.61 15.45 9.46
C THR A 387 -6.72 15.03 8.51
N GLY A 388 -6.38 14.41 7.37
CA GLY A 388 -7.32 13.98 6.34
C GLY A 388 -7.82 15.12 5.45
N ALA A 389 -7.22 16.31 5.51
CA ALA A 389 -7.69 17.51 4.83
C ALA A 389 -6.71 18.01 3.75
N TRP A 390 -7.26 18.62 2.70
CA TRP A 390 -6.53 19.45 1.73
C TRP A 390 -6.36 20.89 2.23
N THR A 391 -5.39 21.61 1.70
CA THR A 391 -5.20 23.06 1.89
C THR A 391 -4.48 23.63 0.68
N GLU A 392 -4.98 24.72 0.11
CA GLU A 392 -4.29 25.46 -0.96
C GLU A 392 -3.11 26.25 -0.36
N ILE A 393 -1.95 26.18 -0.99
CA ILE A 393 -0.74 26.89 -0.54
C ILE A 393 -0.70 28.27 -1.19
N PRO A 394 -0.71 29.38 -0.41
CA PRO A 394 -0.58 30.73 -0.97
C PRO A 394 0.82 30.95 -1.54
N LEU A 395 0.92 30.96 -2.87
CA LEU A 395 2.18 31.20 -3.59
C LEU A 395 2.39 32.70 -3.87
N ARG A 396 3.65 33.16 -3.89
CA ARG A 396 3.98 34.47 -4.48
C ARG A 396 3.69 34.43 -5.98
N HIS A 397 3.38 35.56 -6.60
CA HIS A 397 3.08 35.62 -8.04
C HIS A 397 4.19 34.99 -8.91
N VAL A 398 5.47 35.20 -8.54
CA VAL A 398 6.62 34.58 -9.22
C VAL A 398 6.71 33.06 -9.05
N GLU A 399 6.15 32.49 -7.97
CA GLU A 399 6.10 31.05 -7.74
C GLU A 399 4.91 30.41 -8.46
N ALA A 400 3.77 31.09 -8.45
CA ALA A 400 2.60 30.73 -9.26
C ALA A 400 2.98 30.61 -10.75
N ASP A 401 3.78 31.56 -11.26
CA ASP A 401 4.36 31.54 -12.61
C ASP A 401 5.29 30.34 -12.87
N LEU A 402 6.00 29.84 -11.85
CA LEU A 402 6.88 28.67 -11.98
C LEU A 402 6.09 27.35 -11.94
N VAL A 403 5.08 27.23 -11.07
CA VAL A 403 4.24 26.03 -10.97
C VAL A 403 3.12 25.96 -12.02
N ALA A 404 2.93 27.02 -12.81
CA ALA A 404 2.03 27.07 -13.97
C ALA A 404 2.51 26.20 -15.14
N ARG A 405 2.68 24.90 -14.87
CA ARG A 405 3.14 23.88 -15.81
C ARG A 405 2.31 22.61 -15.70
N ALA A 406 2.09 21.97 -16.84
CA ALA A 406 1.52 20.64 -16.97
C ALA A 406 2.56 19.69 -17.60
N ALA A 407 2.38 18.37 -17.48
CA ALA A 407 3.18 17.34 -18.15
C ALA A 407 4.70 17.46 -17.86
N ALA A 408 5.06 17.92 -16.66
CA ALA A 408 6.43 18.15 -16.25
C ALA A 408 7.01 16.93 -15.51
N ALA A 409 8.32 16.69 -15.63
CA ALA A 409 8.96 15.50 -15.08
C ALA A 409 9.43 15.74 -13.64
N ARG A 410 9.02 14.88 -12.71
CA ARG A 410 9.29 15.00 -11.26
C ARG A 410 10.42 14.08 -10.81
N PHE A 411 11.36 14.63 -10.05
CA PHE A 411 12.35 13.85 -9.30
C PHE A 411 12.58 14.45 -7.91
N TYR A 412 13.24 13.70 -7.04
CA TYR A 412 13.62 14.14 -5.70
C TYR A 412 15.14 14.24 -5.60
N ARG A 413 15.63 15.33 -5.02
CA ARG A 413 17.04 15.54 -4.70
C ARG A 413 17.20 15.62 -3.18
N VAL A 414 18.35 15.17 -2.69
CA VAL A 414 18.84 15.52 -1.35
C VAL A 414 20.10 16.33 -1.59
N ASP A 415 20.13 17.56 -1.09
CA ASP A 415 21.27 18.44 -1.34
C ASP A 415 22.53 17.92 -0.62
N PRO A 416 23.63 17.59 -1.33
CA PRO A 416 24.82 17.03 -0.67
C PRO A 416 25.52 18.00 0.30
N ALA A 417 25.27 19.31 0.18
CA ALA A 417 25.90 20.32 1.03
C ALA A 417 25.06 20.66 2.29
N THR A 418 23.73 20.51 2.25
CA THR A 418 22.84 20.87 3.36
C THR A 418 22.05 19.71 3.96
N GLY A 419 21.95 18.58 3.25
CA GLY A 419 21.06 17.46 3.60
C GLY A 419 19.57 17.75 3.37
N GLU A 420 19.20 18.92 2.83
CA GLU A 420 17.80 19.31 2.66
C GLU A 420 17.14 18.52 1.53
N ARG A 421 15.96 17.94 1.82
CA ARG A 421 15.13 17.25 0.83
C ARG A 421 14.44 18.26 -0.09
N GLN A 422 14.65 18.09 -1.39
CA GLN A 422 14.22 18.97 -2.46
C GLN A 422 13.22 18.25 -3.37
N THR A 423 12.05 18.87 -3.60
CA THR A 423 11.14 18.46 -4.67
C THR A 423 11.56 19.19 -5.94
N CYS A 424 11.87 18.45 -7.01
CA CYS A 424 12.35 19.03 -8.25
C CYS A 424 11.42 18.68 -9.42
N ILE A 425 11.24 19.64 -10.32
CA ILE A 425 10.46 19.48 -11.54
C ILE A 425 11.28 20.01 -12.72
N PHE A 426 11.36 19.22 -13.79
CA PHE A 426 12.00 19.60 -15.05
C PHE A 426 10.98 19.76 -16.17
N GLY A 427 11.12 20.84 -16.95
CA GLY A 427 10.35 21.06 -18.18
C GLY A 427 8.84 21.18 -17.98
N GLY A 428 8.08 20.74 -18.99
CA GLY A 428 6.61 20.79 -19.03
C GLY A 428 6.02 21.84 -19.99
N LEU A 429 4.71 21.96 -19.93
CA LEU A 429 3.83 22.78 -20.79
C LEU A 429 3.30 23.99 -20.00
N GLY A 430 3.60 25.21 -20.45
CA GLY A 430 3.03 26.47 -19.94
C GLY A 430 1.64 26.79 -20.52
N ASN A 431 1.28 28.07 -20.60
CA ASN A 431 -0.11 28.53 -20.79
C ASN A 431 -0.41 29.29 -22.11
N THR A 432 0.42 29.11 -23.14
CA THR A 432 0.43 30.01 -24.33
C THR A 432 -0.32 29.45 -25.55
N LEU A 433 -1.43 30.10 -25.94
CA LEU A 433 -2.10 29.92 -27.24
C LEU A 433 -1.82 31.12 -28.18
N PRO A 434 -2.02 31.01 -29.51
CA PRO A 434 -2.51 29.87 -30.28
C PRO A 434 -1.40 29.04 -30.95
N ARG A 435 -0.13 29.24 -30.59
CA ARG A 435 1.00 28.45 -31.10
C ARG A 435 1.90 27.99 -29.96
N PHE A 436 1.38 27.04 -29.20
CA PHE A 436 1.98 26.51 -27.98
C PHE A 436 3.49 26.23 -28.09
N PHE A 437 3.86 25.53 -29.17
CA PHE A 437 5.23 25.09 -29.42
C PHE A 437 6.17 26.20 -29.93
N ALA A 438 5.65 27.37 -30.30
CA ALA A 438 6.42 28.46 -30.91
C ALA A 438 6.42 29.77 -30.09
N GLN A 439 5.91 29.76 -28.86
CA GLN A 439 5.90 30.92 -27.96
C GLN A 439 6.85 30.74 -26.77
N THR A 440 7.46 31.84 -26.34
CA THR A 440 8.26 31.90 -25.11
C THR A 440 7.40 31.52 -23.90
N LYS A 441 7.94 30.70 -22.98
CA LYS A 441 7.20 30.02 -21.89
C LYS A 441 6.13 28.99 -22.35
N GLY A 442 6.05 28.64 -23.63
CA GLY A 442 5.16 27.57 -24.11
C GLY A 442 5.61 26.19 -23.65
N VAL A 443 6.84 25.78 -24.00
CA VAL A 443 7.45 24.54 -23.48
C VAL A 443 8.70 24.90 -22.69
N PHE A 444 8.85 24.35 -21.48
CA PHE A 444 9.95 24.66 -20.58
C PHE A 444 11.13 23.69 -20.74
N SER A 445 12.34 24.17 -20.46
CA SER A 445 13.60 23.40 -20.34
C SER A 445 14.34 23.67 -19.03
N ASP A 446 13.69 24.39 -18.09
CA ASP A 446 14.24 24.70 -16.78
C ASP A 446 14.13 23.51 -15.81
N ILE A 447 14.91 23.58 -14.73
CA ILE A 447 14.67 22.82 -13.51
C ILE A 447 14.18 23.83 -12.48
N ILE A 448 13.01 23.58 -11.89
CA ILE A 448 12.56 24.27 -10.67
C ILE A 448 12.67 23.35 -9.47
N VAL A 449 12.91 23.93 -8.30
CA VAL A 449 13.06 23.22 -7.03
C VAL A 449 12.29 23.93 -5.93
N HIS A 450 11.69 23.14 -5.04
CA HIS A 450 11.03 23.60 -3.82
C HIS A 450 11.74 23.08 -2.57
N THR A 451 11.99 23.98 -1.62
CA THR A 451 12.28 23.66 -0.21
C THR A 451 11.37 24.45 0.71
N PRO A 452 11.04 23.95 1.93
CA PRO A 452 10.26 24.72 2.90
C PRO A 452 10.93 26.04 3.31
N SER A 453 12.26 26.09 3.19
CA SER A 453 13.11 27.23 3.54
C SER A 453 13.14 28.34 2.50
N GLN A 454 12.85 28.06 1.22
CA GLN A 454 13.03 29.02 0.11
C GLN A 454 11.81 29.16 -0.81
N GLY A 455 10.85 28.23 -0.75
CA GLY A 455 9.73 28.14 -1.70
C GLY A 455 10.18 27.63 -3.07
N TRP A 456 9.43 27.97 -4.13
CA TRP A 456 9.77 27.58 -5.50
C TRP A 456 10.79 28.53 -6.14
N ARG A 457 11.82 27.97 -6.79
CA ARG A 457 12.83 28.74 -7.56
C ARG A 457 13.41 27.93 -8.72
N VAL A 458 13.96 28.63 -9.71
CA VAL A 458 14.75 28.04 -10.80
C VAL A 458 16.12 27.58 -10.28
N VAL A 459 16.68 26.52 -10.88
CA VAL A 459 18.08 26.12 -10.76
C VAL A 459 18.82 26.64 -11.99
N GLU A 460 19.37 27.85 -11.89
CA GLU A 460 20.04 28.53 -13.00
C GLU A 460 21.28 27.74 -13.47
N PRO A 461 21.39 27.38 -14.76
CA PRO A 461 22.60 26.79 -15.33
C PRO A 461 23.82 27.72 -15.22
N ALA A 462 25.02 27.15 -15.32
CA ALA A 462 26.26 27.90 -15.45
C ALA A 462 26.28 28.70 -16.77
N ALA A 463 26.89 29.89 -16.74
CA ALA A 463 27.01 30.74 -17.92
C ALA A 463 27.78 30.03 -19.04
N GLY A 464 27.16 29.92 -20.22
CA GLY A 464 27.72 29.20 -21.37
C GLY A 464 27.46 27.69 -21.37
N SER A 465 26.75 27.14 -20.38
CA SER A 465 26.18 25.80 -20.49
C SER A 465 25.29 25.71 -21.74
N PRO A 466 25.31 24.60 -22.51
CA PRO A 466 24.20 24.29 -23.39
C PRO A 466 22.93 24.06 -22.55
N VAL A 467 21.76 24.00 -23.19
CA VAL A 467 20.49 23.70 -22.52
C VAL A 467 19.68 22.79 -23.46
N PRO A 468 19.02 21.73 -22.97
CA PRO A 468 18.10 20.95 -23.80
C PRO A 468 16.97 21.82 -24.36
N LEU A 469 16.47 21.47 -25.55
CA LEU A 469 15.23 22.06 -26.06
C LEU A 469 14.06 21.76 -25.11
N GLY A 470 13.15 22.74 -25.00
CA GLY A 470 11.96 22.65 -24.15
C GLY A 470 11.13 21.42 -24.45
N ARG A 471 10.72 20.72 -23.39
CA ARG A 471 10.06 19.42 -23.48
C ARG A 471 9.11 19.09 -22.32
N ALA A 472 8.09 18.32 -22.63
CA ALA A 472 7.11 17.77 -21.70
C ALA A 472 7.05 16.23 -21.84
N TRP A 473 6.46 15.56 -20.84
CA TRP A 473 6.40 14.10 -20.72
C TRP A 473 7.74 13.39 -20.99
N ALA A 474 8.84 14.03 -20.57
CA ALA A 474 10.19 13.49 -20.66
C ALA A 474 10.47 12.51 -19.51
N ASN A 475 11.30 11.50 -19.77
CA ASN A 475 11.70 10.52 -18.77
C ASN A 475 12.85 11.10 -17.94
N THR A 476 12.83 10.94 -16.61
CA THR A 476 13.88 11.47 -15.72
C THR A 476 14.35 10.46 -14.69
N ALA A 477 15.67 10.43 -14.44
CA ALA A 477 16.27 9.69 -13.35
C ALA A 477 17.32 10.56 -12.67
N TYR A 478 17.20 10.77 -11.36
CA TYR A 478 18.21 11.46 -10.55
C TYR A 478 19.11 10.43 -9.85
N ILE A 479 20.41 10.64 -9.91
CA ILE A 479 21.45 9.74 -9.40
C ILE A 479 22.10 10.41 -8.17
N PRO A 480 21.72 10.00 -6.94
CA PRO A 480 22.20 10.65 -5.72
C PRO A 480 23.72 10.60 -5.55
N GLU A 481 24.38 9.54 -6.00
CA GLU A 481 25.81 9.34 -5.83
C GLU A 481 26.67 10.20 -6.78
N LEU A 482 26.06 10.82 -7.79
CA LEU A 482 26.73 11.70 -8.77
C LEU A 482 26.19 13.15 -8.73
N ASP A 483 25.17 13.43 -7.91
CA ASP A 483 24.38 14.67 -7.93
C ASP A 483 23.94 15.08 -9.35
N LEU A 484 23.43 14.09 -10.10
CA LEU A 484 23.23 14.15 -11.55
C LEU A 484 21.77 13.82 -11.92
N LEU A 485 21.10 14.71 -12.66
CA LEU A 485 19.83 14.41 -13.31
C LEU A 485 20.07 13.92 -14.74
N LEU A 486 19.56 12.73 -15.08
CA LEU A 486 19.38 12.30 -16.47
C LEU A 486 17.98 12.68 -16.97
N VAL A 487 17.91 13.19 -18.19
CA VAL A 487 16.69 13.51 -18.94
C VAL A 487 16.74 12.77 -20.28
N HIS A 488 15.73 11.96 -20.59
CA HIS A 488 15.64 11.19 -21.82
C HIS A 488 14.31 11.43 -22.56
N ALA A 489 14.42 11.72 -23.86
CA ALA A 489 13.28 11.83 -24.79
C ALA A 489 12.24 12.91 -24.36
N GLY A 490 10.96 12.70 -24.66
CA GLY A 490 9.85 13.63 -24.40
C GLY A 490 9.30 14.29 -25.67
N PHE A 491 8.28 15.14 -25.51
CA PHE A 491 7.65 15.91 -26.59
C PHE A 491 8.03 17.40 -26.53
N GLY A 492 8.29 18.04 -27.66
CA GLY A 492 8.58 19.47 -27.74
C GLY A 492 8.53 19.98 -29.18
N ASN A 493 9.44 20.91 -29.54
CA ASN A 493 9.45 21.50 -30.88
C ASN A 493 10.84 21.40 -31.54
N GLN A 494 11.04 20.42 -32.42
CA GLN A 494 12.22 20.40 -33.30
C GLN A 494 12.03 21.22 -34.59
N SER A 495 10.79 21.58 -34.97
CA SER A 495 10.53 22.25 -36.25
C SER A 495 11.25 23.60 -36.43
N GLN A 496 11.62 24.27 -35.33
CA GLN A 496 12.48 25.47 -35.36
C GLN A 496 13.93 25.20 -35.82
N ASN A 497 14.34 23.94 -35.94
CA ASN A 497 15.70 23.51 -36.31
C ASN A 497 15.72 22.50 -37.49
N THR A 498 14.59 22.29 -38.18
CA THR A 498 14.49 21.39 -39.35
C THR A 498 13.74 22.06 -40.49
N SER A 499 14.28 22.03 -41.71
CA SER A 499 13.71 22.66 -42.91
C SER A 499 12.46 21.94 -43.48
N ILE A 500 11.65 21.34 -42.62
CA ILE A 500 10.44 20.59 -42.98
C ILE A 500 9.28 21.57 -43.11
N THR A 501 8.79 21.77 -44.33
CA THR A 501 7.51 22.44 -44.56
C THR A 501 6.38 21.58 -43.97
N PRO A 502 5.54 22.10 -43.06
CA PRO A 502 4.39 21.36 -42.53
C PRO A 502 3.41 20.96 -43.64
N ASP A 503 2.80 19.78 -43.49
CA ASP A 503 1.67 19.38 -44.33
C ASP A 503 0.44 20.23 -43.97
N PRO A 504 -0.13 21.03 -44.90
CA PRO A 504 -1.28 21.90 -44.62
C PRO A 504 -2.61 21.14 -44.46
N SER A 505 -2.63 19.82 -44.70
CA SER A 505 -3.79 18.95 -44.44
C SER A 505 -3.78 18.34 -43.03
N LEU A 506 -2.63 18.35 -42.35
CA LEU A 506 -2.52 18.00 -40.94
C LEU A 506 -2.66 19.25 -40.05
N PRO A 507 -3.11 19.12 -38.79
CA PRO A 507 -3.05 20.24 -37.85
C PRO A 507 -1.60 20.64 -37.63
N LEU A 508 -1.28 21.91 -37.95
CA LEU A 508 0.09 22.49 -38.09
C LEU A 508 1.00 22.41 -36.84
N ASP A 509 0.53 21.79 -35.76
CA ASP A 509 1.21 21.68 -34.47
C ASP A 509 2.00 20.35 -34.31
N TRP A 510 1.81 19.37 -35.21
CA TRP A 510 2.29 17.98 -35.04
C TRP A 510 3.04 17.44 -36.28
N VAL A 511 4.37 17.40 -36.22
CA VAL A 511 5.26 16.73 -37.19
C VAL A 511 6.20 15.74 -36.48
N ASP A 512 6.72 14.74 -37.19
CA ASP A 512 7.53 13.63 -36.65
C ASP A 512 8.66 14.06 -35.72
N SER A 513 9.29 15.19 -36.03
CA SER A 513 10.41 15.73 -35.26
C SER A 513 10.01 16.24 -33.86
N ASN A 514 8.72 16.43 -33.54
CA ASN A 514 8.31 16.94 -32.23
C ASN A 514 8.46 15.92 -31.07
N VAL A 515 8.87 14.68 -31.35
CA VAL A 515 9.29 13.69 -30.34
C VAL A 515 10.81 13.58 -30.31
N TYR A 516 11.42 13.57 -29.13
CA TYR A 516 12.88 13.45 -28.97
C TYR A 516 13.33 12.00 -28.70
N ASP A 517 14.59 11.70 -29.04
CA ASP A 517 15.30 10.45 -28.75
C ASP A 517 16.63 10.69 -28.00
N ASP A 518 16.86 11.91 -27.52
CA ASP A 518 18.13 12.34 -26.97
C ASP A 518 18.22 12.16 -25.46
N LEU A 519 19.46 12.04 -24.98
CA LEU A 519 19.81 11.91 -23.57
C LEU A 519 20.63 13.14 -23.16
N TRP A 520 20.25 13.75 -22.05
CA TRP A 520 20.93 14.87 -21.42
C TRP A 520 21.22 14.54 -19.96
N ALA A 521 22.31 15.08 -19.44
CA ALA A 521 22.66 15.05 -18.03
C ALA A 521 22.82 16.49 -17.50
N PHE A 522 22.31 16.78 -16.29
CA PHE A 522 22.58 18.00 -15.56
C PHE A 522 23.27 17.68 -14.24
N ASP A 523 24.50 18.17 -14.10
CA ASP A 523 25.29 18.12 -12.86
C ASP A 523 24.89 19.31 -11.99
N PHE A 524 24.38 19.06 -10.77
CA PHE A 524 23.93 20.13 -9.87
C PHE A 524 25.09 20.88 -9.20
N GLY A 525 26.28 20.30 -9.10
CA GLY A 525 27.47 20.91 -8.54
C GLY A 525 28.10 21.92 -9.49
N THR A 526 28.34 21.54 -10.75
CA THR A 526 28.82 22.48 -11.78
C THR A 526 27.71 23.32 -12.41
N ARG A 527 26.45 22.86 -12.34
CA ARG A 527 25.26 23.43 -12.99
C ARG A 527 25.37 23.45 -14.52
N VAL A 528 26.06 22.46 -15.10
CA VAL A 528 26.26 22.32 -16.54
C VAL A 528 25.40 21.17 -17.08
N TRP A 529 24.68 21.44 -18.17
CA TRP A 529 24.07 20.39 -18.99
C TRP A 529 25.10 19.79 -19.95
N THR A 530 25.03 18.48 -20.16
CA THR A 530 25.79 17.76 -21.20
C THR A 530 24.84 16.87 -22.00
N ARG A 531 24.89 16.95 -23.34
CA ARG A 531 24.17 15.99 -24.20
C ARG A 531 25.02 14.72 -24.34
N LEU A 532 24.46 13.59 -23.94
CA LEU A 532 25.16 12.30 -23.92
C LEU A 532 24.91 11.51 -25.21
N ASN A 533 25.96 11.34 -26.01
CA ASN A 533 25.94 10.50 -27.21
C ASN A 533 26.54 9.13 -26.88
N LEU A 534 25.76 8.26 -26.23
CA LEU A 534 26.19 6.93 -25.82
C LEU A 534 26.26 5.97 -27.03
N PRO A 535 27.27 5.08 -27.12
CA PRO A 535 27.38 4.09 -28.17
C PRO A 535 26.58 2.81 -27.88
N GLY A 536 26.16 2.13 -28.95
CA GLY A 536 25.32 0.93 -28.91
C GLY A 536 23.93 1.18 -29.51
N PRO A 537 23.02 0.19 -29.47
CA PRO A 537 21.59 0.45 -29.67
C PRO A 537 21.07 1.37 -28.55
N LYS A 538 19.93 2.03 -28.78
CA LYS A 538 19.23 2.85 -27.77
C LYS A 538 17.72 2.81 -28.02
N PRO A 539 16.88 3.22 -27.05
CA PRO A 539 15.45 3.38 -27.27
C PRO A 539 15.17 4.36 -28.42
N ARG A 540 14.10 4.09 -29.19
CA ARG A 540 13.54 5.04 -30.16
C ARG A 540 12.86 6.24 -29.49
N GLU A 541 12.63 7.27 -30.31
CA GLU A 541 11.91 8.50 -29.97
C GLU A 541 10.59 8.21 -29.24
N ARG A 542 10.38 8.85 -28.08
CA ARG A 542 9.20 8.58 -27.25
C ARG A 542 8.79 9.74 -26.35
N SER A 543 7.51 9.79 -26.03
CA SER A 543 6.90 10.71 -25.07
C SER A 543 5.90 9.96 -24.17
N GLY A 544 5.61 10.45 -22.97
CA GLY A 544 4.55 9.90 -22.10
C GLY A 544 4.83 8.50 -21.55
N GLY A 545 6.09 8.06 -21.60
CA GLY A 545 6.54 6.81 -21.00
C GLY A 545 6.88 6.96 -19.51
N ILE A 546 7.37 5.87 -18.93
CA ILE A 546 7.80 5.81 -17.54
C ILE A 546 9.31 5.82 -17.50
N GLY A 547 9.88 6.74 -16.72
CA GLY A 547 11.31 6.83 -16.42
C GLY A 547 11.55 6.87 -14.93
N VAL A 548 12.32 5.92 -14.41
CA VAL A 548 12.67 5.82 -12.98
C VAL A 548 14.15 5.49 -12.80
N TRP A 549 14.68 5.73 -11.60
CA TRP A 549 16.03 5.33 -11.21
C TRP A 549 15.98 4.03 -10.41
N ASP A 550 16.66 2.99 -10.88
CA ASP A 550 16.90 1.76 -10.13
C ASP A 550 18.22 1.90 -9.35
N PRO A 551 18.19 2.09 -8.01
CA PRO A 551 19.39 2.22 -7.19
C PRO A 551 20.04 0.87 -6.85
N VAL A 552 19.43 -0.27 -7.20
CA VAL A 552 19.96 -1.63 -6.99
C VAL A 552 20.86 -1.98 -8.17
N HIS A 553 20.35 -1.87 -9.40
CA HIS A 553 21.09 -2.14 -10.64
C HIS A 553 21.88 -0.94 -11.16
N LYS A 554 21.67 0.25 -10.57
CA LYS A 554 22.28 1.52 -10.98
C LYS A 554 21.96 1.89 -12.43
N ALA A 555 20.68 1.81 -12.77
CA ALA A 555 20.18 2.04 -14.12
C ALA A 555 19.00 3.00 -14.16
N MET A 556 18.94 3.83 -15.21
CA MET A 556 17.70 4.54 -15.56
C MET A 556 16.82 3.58 -16.35
N ILE A 557 15.69 3.18 -15.76
CA ILE A 557 14.75 2.23 -16.37
C ILE A 557 13.69 3.01 -17.16
N ILE A 558 13.44 2.58 -18.39
CA ILE A 558 12.44 3.14 -19.30
C ILE A 558 11.42 2.05 -19.67
N PHE A 559 10.13 2.35 -19.52
CA PHE A 559 9.06 1.54 -20.10
C PHE A 559 8.11 2.39 -20.95
N GLY A 560 7.82 1.91 -22.16
CA GLY A 560 6.73 2.41 -22.99
C GLY A 560 6.84 3.89 -23.39
N GLY A 561 5.70 4.57 -23.40
CA GLY A 561 5.48 5.84 -24.09
C GLY A 561 5.10 5.68 -25.57
N TYR A 562 4.73 6.76 -26.25
CA TYR A 562 4.35 6.79 -27.66
C TYR A 562 5.43 7.38 -28.56
N ASN A 563 5.57 6.84 -29.77
CA ASN A 563 6.27 7.51 -30.87
C ASN A 563 5.33 8.49 -31.60
N PHE A 564 5.81 9.23 -32.61
CA PHE A 564 5.00 10.25 -33.30
C PHE A 564 3.61 9.76 -33.75
N PHE A 565 3.55 8.54 -34.31
CA PHE A 565 2.33 7.88 -34.78
C PHE A 565 1.36 7.46 -33.66
N GLY A 566 1.63 7.80 -32.41
CA GLY A 566 0.76 7.56 -31.26
C GLY A 566 0.65 6.11 -30.83
N ASN A 567 1.39 5.19 -31.44
CA ASN A 567 1.42 3.79 -31.01
C ASN A 567 2.20 3.69 -29.71
N GLY A 568 1.56 3.15 -28.65
CA GLY A 568 2.25 2.85 -27.41
C GLY A 568 3.28 1.76 -27.61
N THR A 569 4.51 2.04 -27.21
CA THR A 569 5.62 1.10 -27.21
C THR A 569 5.52 0.16 -25.99
N THR A 570 6.04 -1.05 -26.13
CA THR A 570 6.10 -2.08 -25.09
C THR A 570 7.53 -2.57 -24.83
N ASP A 571 8.52 -1.86 -25.39
CA ASP A 571 9.93 -2.14 -25.16
C ASP A 571 10.35 -1.64 -23.77
N PHE A 572 11.25 -2.39 -23.15
CA PHE A 572 11.69 -2.17 -21.78
C PHE A 572 13.21 -2.05 -21.77
N TRP A 573 13.74 -0.92 -21.29
CA TRP A 573 15.16 -0.60 -21.42
C TRP A 573 15.78 -0.20 -20.09
N ALA A 574 17.04 -0.59 -19.89
CA ALA A 574 17.91 -0.02 -18.86
C ALA A 574 19.01 0.81 -19.52
N LEU A 575 19.24 2.02 -19.02
CA LEU A 575 20.52 2.70 -19.19
C LEU A 575 21.40 2.37 -17.98
N ASN A 576 22.26 1.37 -18.15
CA ASN A 576 23.25 0.95 -17.15
C ASN A 576 24.32 2.05 -17.04
N VAL A 577 24.37 2.73 -15.88
CA VAL A 577 25.23 3.90 -15.67
C VAL A 577 26.65 3.49 -15.28
N ASN A 578 27.64 4.09 -15.93
CA ASN A 578 29.03 4.04 -15.49
C ASN A 578 29.35 5.29 -14.66
N PHE A 579 29.70 5.07 -13.39
CA PHE A 579 29.95 6.12 -12.38
C PHE A 579 31.33 6.77 -12.47
N THR A 580 32.23 6.21 -13.29
CA THR A 580 33.58 6.77 -13.54
C THR A 580 33.68 7.53 -14.86
N ASP A 581 32.85 7.17 -15.84
CA ASP A 581 32.66 7.90 -17.10
C ASP A 581 31.21 7.73 -17.55
N ILE A 582 30.40 8.78 -17.39
CA ILE A 582 28.99 8.78 -17.79
C ILE A 582 28.80 8.54 -19.30
N GLY A 583 29.78 8.92 -20.14
CA GLY A 583 29.80 8.63 -21.58
C GLY A 583 30.09 7.15 -21.90
N ALA A 584 30.68 6.41 -20.97
CA ALA A 584 30.86 4.97 -21.04
C ALA A 584 29.63 4.16 -20.55
N SER A 585 28.52 4.82 -20.18
CA SER A 585 27.23 4.17 -19.89
C SER A 585 26.63 3.49 -21.13
N ARG A 586 25.75 2.50 -20.95
CA ARG A 586 25.18 1.70 -22.06
C ARG A 586 23.69 1.48 -21.89
N TRP A 587 22.95 1.57 -23.00
CA TRP A 587 21.58 1.06 -23.06
C TRP A 587 21.56 -0.45 -23.26
N GLU A 588 20.60 -1.10 -22.63
CA GLU A 588 20.31 -2.52 -22.71
C GLU A 588 18.79 -2.71 -22.91
N ASP A 589 18.43 -3.59 -23.85
CA ASP A 589 17.05 -4.04 -24.05
C ASP A 589 16.74 -5.17 -23.06
N LEU A 590 15.89 -4.89 -22.09
CA LEU A 590 15.46 -5.81 -21.04
C LEU A 590 14.30 -6.72 -21.49
N SER A 591 13.67 -6.50 -22.64
CA SER A 591 12.49 -7.27 -23.07
C SER A 591 12.79 -8.77 -23.29
N LEU A 592 14.06 -9.17 -23.43
CA LEU A 592 14.48 -10.58 -23.45
C LEU A 592 14.60 -11.24 -22.06
N ARG A 593 14.71 -10.44 -20.98
CA ARG A 593 14.85 -10.93 -19.59
C ARG A 593 13.50 -11.09 -18.87
N VAL A 594 12.38 -10.89 -19.57
CA VAL A 594 11.03 -10.79 -18.99
C VAL A 594 10.27 -12.13 -18.98
N GLU A 595 9.59 -12.40 -17.86
CA GLU A 595 8.47 -13.35 -17.78
C GLU A 595 7.18 -12.67 -17.33
N GLY A 596 6.05 -13.30 -17.67
CA GLY A 596 4.71 -12.75 -17.48
C GLY A 596 4.19 -11.95 -18.68
N SER A 597 2.97 -11.42 -18.56
CA SER A 597 2.33 -10.65 -19.61
C SER A 597 2.80 -9.20 -19.56
N ILE A 598 3.75 -8.82 -20.42
CA ILE A 598 4.09 -7.42 -20.69
C ILE A 598 2.78 -6.68 -21.08
N PRO A 599 2.42 -5.57 -20.42
CA PRO A 599 1.28 -4.79 -20.85
C PRO A 599 1.49 -4.24 -22.27
N VAL A 600 0.40 -4.15 -23.02
CA VAL A 600 0.33 -3.20 -24.15
C VAL A 600 0.67 -1.79 -23.65
N GLY A 601 1.06 -0.87 -24.53
CA GLY A 601 1.67 0.41 -24.14
C GLY A 601 0.98 1.12 -22.97
N ARG A 602 1.76 1.81 -22.14
CA ARG A 602 1.21 2.60 -21.02
C ARG A 602 1.66 4.04 -21.17
N ILE A 603 0.72 4.86 -21.63
CA ILE A 603 0.89 6.31 -21.86
C ILE A 603 -0.01 7.05 -20.86
N GLY A 604 0.49 8.13 -20.24
CA GLY A 604 -0.30 8.92 -19.29
C GLY A 604 -0.65 8.17 -18.00
N ALA A 605 0.08 7.08 -17.70
CA ALA A 605 -0.14 6.22 -16.55
C ALA A 605 0.52 6.80 -15.28
N ALA A 606 -0.23 6.84 -14.18
CA ALA A 606 0.32 7.17 -12.88
C ALA A 606 1.22 6.02 -12.41
N HIS A 607 2.39 6.33 -11.83
CA HIS A 607 3.36 5.30 -11.45
C HIS A 607 4.15 5.66 -10.20
N PHE A 608 4.73 4.65 -9.57
CA PHE A 608 5.74 4.80 -8.52
C PHE A 608 6.71 3.62 -8.52
N ASP A 609 7.87 3.85 -7.94
CA ASP A 609 8.93 2.87 -7.71
C ASP A 609 9.16 2.63 -6.21
N ARG A 610 9.70 1.46 -5.86
CA ARG A 610 10.24 1.18 -4.51
C ARG A 610 11.29 0.08 -4.53
N VAL A 611 12.22 0.11 -3.58
CA VAL A 611 13.14 -1.00 -3.28
C VAL A 611 12.52 -1.88 -2.19
N THR A 612 12.57 -3.19 -2.38
CA THR A 612 12.16 -4.21 -1.39
C THR A 612 13.30 -5.22 -1.17
N PRO A 613 13.20 -6.14 -0.19
CA PRO A 613 14.21 -7.20 -0.02
C PRO A 613 14.38 -8.12 -1.23
N GLU A 614 13.37 -8.22 -2.09
CA GLU A 614 13.36 -9.04 -3.30
C GLU A 614 14.08 -8.35 -4.46
N GLY A 615 14.01 -7.02 -4.56
CA GLY A 615 14.59 -6.25 -5.66
C GLY A 615 14.04 -4.83 -5.81
N PHE A 616 14.06 -4.32 -7.04
CA PHE A 616 13.43 -3.06 -7.41
C PHE A 616 12.04 -3.32 -8.02
N GLU A 617 11.03 -2.62 -7.53
CA GLU A 617 9.65 -2.70 -8.03
C GLU A 617 9.24 -1.42 -8.76
N ILE A 618 8.54 -1.57 -9.88
CA ILE A 618 7.85 -0.47 -10.57
C ILE A 618 6.36 -0.80 -10.61
N TRP A 619 5.53 0.12 -10.15
CA TRP A 619 4.07 0.00 -10.16
C TRP A 619 3.47 1.01 -11.13
N ILE A 620 2.55 0.54 -11.99
CA ILE A 620 1.92 1.30 -13.06
C ILE A 620 0.41 1.20 -12.90
N VAL A 621 -0.29 2.33 -12.93
CA VAL A 621 -1.75 2.44 -12.73
C VAL A 621 -2.37 3.20 -13.91
N GLY A 622 -3.29 2.54 -14.61
CA GLY A 622 -4.07 3.14 -15.70
C GLY A 622 -3.25 3.53 -16.93
N GLY A 623 -3.58 4.68 -17.55
CA GLY A 623 -3.07 5.08 -18.86
C GLY A 623 -3.69 4.31 -20.02
N ALA A 624 -3.26 4.57 -21.26
CA ALA A 624 -3.81 3.95 -22.47
C ALA A 624 -2.75 3.27 -23.36
N ASP A 625 -3.19 2.37 -24.25
CA ASP A 625 -2.34 1.60 -25.19
C ASP A 625 -1.82 2.42 -26.37
N LYS A 626 -2.47 3.55 -26.66
CA LYS A 626 -2.13 4.52 -27.70
C LYS A 626 -2.40 5.93 -27.20
N ASP A 627 -1.83 6.88 -27.91
CA ASP A 627 -2.11 8.30 -27.75
C ASP A 627 -3.59 8.61 -28.03
N ALA A 628 -4.13 9.56 -27.26
CA ALA A 628 -5.46 10.15 -27.37
C ALA A 628 -5.96 10.44 -28.80
N ARG A 629 -5.04 10.77 -29.72
CA ARG A 629 -5.30 11.07 -31.13
C ARG A 629 -5.88 9.90 -31.93
N PHE A 630 -5.93 8.68 -31.38
CA PHE A 630 -6.24 7.44 -32.11
C PHE A 630 -7.34 6.56 -31.48
N ASP A 631 -8.32 7.17 -30.79
CA ASP A 631 -9.49 6.51 -30.17
C ASP A 631 -9.13 5.27 -29.31
N SER A 632 -8.24 5.47 -28.33
CA SER A 632 -7.96 4.47 -27.29
C SER A 632 -8.66 4.83 -25.97
N PRO A 633 -9.48 3.93 -25.39
CA PRO A 633 -9.99 4.11 -24.03
C PRO A 633 -8.86 3.89 -23.01
N PRO A 634 -8.79 4.67 -21.91
CA PRO A 634 -7.86 4.37 -20.84
C PRO A 634 -8.18 3.01 -20.20
N SER A 635 -7.17 2.43 -19.56
CA SER A 635 -7.32 1.26 -18.70
C SER A 635 -7.44 1.66 -17.22
N ALA A 636 -7.96 0.73 -16.41
CA ALA A 636 -7.88 0.74 -14.95
C ALA A 636 -6.92 -0.35 -14.41
N ASP A 637 -6.18 -1.03 -15.30
CA ASP A 637 -5.21 -2.07 -14.91
C ASP A 637 -4.12 -1.52 -13.97
N ILE A 638 -3.59 -2.41 -13.14
CA ILE A 638 -2.44 -2.14 -12.30
C ILE A 638 -1.39 -3.21 -12.55
N TYR A 639 -0.19 -2.79 -12.93
CA TYR A 639 0.94 -3.68 -13.17
C TYR A 639 2.05 -3.46 -12.15
N ARG A 640 2.61 -4.54 -11.63
CA ARG A 640 3.84 -4.57 -10.82
C ARG A 640 4.93 -5.27 -11.64
N VAL A 641 5.99 -4.55 -11.95
CA VAL A 641 7.26 -5.11 -12.42
C VAL A 641 8.13 -5.42 -11.22
N VAL A 642 8.81 -6.57 -11.22
CA VAL A 642 9.86 -6.88 -10.25
C VAL A 642 11.16 -7.14 -11.01
N LEU A 643 12.21 -6.39 -10.67
CA LEU A 643 13.59 -6.63 -11.10
C LEU A 643 14.33 -7.21 -9.88
N PRO A 644 14.55 -8.53 -9.79
CA PRO A 644 15.21 -9.15 -8.63
C PRO A 644 16.60 -8.58 -8.39
N THR A 645 17.06 -8.59 -7.12
CA THR A 645 18.39 -8.07 -6.71
C THR A 645 19.61 -8.63 -7.48
N VAL A 646 19.46 -9.74 -8.21
CA VAL A 646 20.44 -10.28 -9.16
C VAL A 646 19.70 -10.69 -10.43
N LEU A 647 19.94 -9.98 -11.53
CA LEU A 647 19.38 -10.33 -12.84
C LEU A 647 20.10 -11.54 -13.45
N ALA A 648 19.32 -12.54 -13.88
CA ALA A 648 19.82 -13.70 -14.62
C ALA A 648 20.36 -13.27 -16.01
N PRO A 649 21.45 -13.89 -16.51
CA PRO A 649 22.03 -13.53 -17.80
C PRO A 649 21.06 -13.75 -18.97
N VAL A 650 21.32 -13.01 -20.06
CA VAL A 650 20.64 -13.14 -21.37
C VAL A 650 21.17 -14.37 -22.12
#